data_AF-A0A3A4P781-F1
#
_entry.id   AF-A0A3A4P781-F1
#
_cell.length_a   1.000
_cell.length_b   1.000
_cell.length_c   1.000
_cell.angle_alpha   90.00
_cell.angle_beta   90.00
_cell.angle_gamma   90.00
#
_symmetry.space_group_name_H-M   'P 1'
#
loop_
_entity.id
_entity.type
_entity.pdbx_description
1 polymer ?
#
loop_
_entity_poly.entity_id
_entity_poly.type
_entity_poly.pdbx_seq_one_letter_code
_entity_poly.pdbx_strand_id
1 'polypeptide(L)'
;MRKQKLWKCRFCAILFVVLLSAPAWAATSVSRNIEKDTIWFARKSPYQITNDIKLIEGATLEIEPGVIVEFYPEKSLEINGSLRAVGTPAKPILFTAHTETPWGNVSFTDFSTDAAFSESGAYSAGCILSNCIVEKGGGLFIRFGAPFITQCEIRNNVSSGIRVEFGAPTIMGNRIYGNSTEHDPASGNGGGIISYSDRNVRIADNIIYNNISDGGRDGGGGIYAYAADGGTAHIMNNVIFGNSSSRFGGGIYAYKAILNGNTVINNKAILRGGGIYAVESEVADNLVQGNSAERGAGIFSENASIKSNSIIRNKAARIEGGGLHYFGSGPIEDNCIAANSADGDEGCGGIYVSGNPLIRGNNILGNEGYALYIANVSDAPDVVATENYWGTSSEDSILRVTYDWIDNESNGLAIYKPFMLEQRPQPPMLPPFHVRAASRDGGIELTWEESPGANFTGHRIYISSESGYPYDTVLQTGSEKSFLITDLEPEKEYFLCVSGFSTRDEGEAETGLSEEVRLYFSPSEESLLAPVNLHPADGDQGVLRDKIILKAAPPEAGEAVVSYRWQVFAAGDSAFNPVLDTMTSGPEMDELTMGSDKLQAVREYAWRIASRSPTGSWSDWSRPTGFTTAPETAFTLSGPIDSEMHLQKAKSPYFVAGNTIIMSEGRLVIEPGVAVHFAPGKNLKVRGELQARGTADAPILFTRESSGRWGSIIFAEQCADAILDDQRTYIDGTILEFCSIDGGKGLLIESSSPLIKNCEIAGNGGSGITIRQGGPVIAGNDIHHNEAPTNGGGIYAYTNDIIYVLSNKIHHNTADGDGGGIYAYGYMNTSTIHVEDNDITANTATGNGGGVYLSRSSAIGNRIDGNTAKAAGGGIYSTFGLVDENEVTRNQAREGGGIFTEHNSSITRNYIGSNIALSQFGGGVFINFWGTSIENEVFTRNTVTANRGRSAKDNGGVYVLGYLVFENNNVYGNSGSQFYNGNSADSSPFTTSNCYWGSSDGGAISRMIVDADDDPALGKVTFEPFLDKPVKIN
;
A
#
# COMPACT_ATOMS: atom_id res chain seq x y z
N MET A 1 25.88 -2.94 47.73
CA MET A 1 25.81 -2.14 48.99
C MET A 1 26.07 -0.66 48.67
N ARG A 2 25.00 0.15 48.69
CA ARG A 2 24.85 1.61 48.95
C ARG A 2 26.06 2.61 48.88
N LYS A 3 25.74 3.79 48.29
CA LYS A 3 26.23 5.21 48.48
C LYS A 3 27.15 5.74 47.34
N GLN A 4 27.09 6.97 46.81
CA GLN A 4 26.68 8.34 47.25
C GLN A 4 26.18 9.16 46.02
N LYS A 5 25.06 9.92 45.97
CA LYS A 5 24.69 11.28 46.48
C LYS A 5 25.53 12.48 46.00
N LEU A 6 24.90 13.47 45.31
CA LEU A 6 25.12 14.96 45.23
C LEU A 6 24.77 15.47 43.79
N TRP A 7 24.17 16.64 43.47
CA TRP A 7 23.52 17.77 44.16
C TRP A 7 22.95 18.81 43.14
N LYS A 8 22.14 19.78 43.62
CA LYS A 8 21.73 21.14 43.11
C LYS A 8 20.21 21.27 42.90
N CYS A 9 19.41 21.89 43.78
CA CYS A 9 19.31 23.25 44.38
C CYS A 9 18.39 24.23 43.62
N ARG A 10 17.43 24.75 44.39
CA ARG A 10 16.25 25.59 44.06
C ARG A 10 16.63 27.06 43.84
N PHE A 11 15.85 27.79 43.02
CA PHE A 11 15.47 29.18 43.28
C PHE A 11 14.16 29.55 42.56
N CYS A 12 13.20 30.11 43.32
CA CYS A 12 11.95 30.71 42.85
C CYS A 12 12.20 32.13 42.33
N ALA A 13 11.54 32.53 41.23
CA ALA A 13 11.29 33.93 40.90
C ALA A 13 9.91 34.08 40.25
N ILE A 14 9.19 35.08 40.74
CA ILE A 14 7.77 35.39 40.57
C ILE A 14 7.52 35.98 39.17
N LEU A 15 6.59 35.40 38.40
CA LEU A 15 6.05 36.04 37.20
C LEU A 15 4.76 36.78 37.58
N PHE A 16 4.83 38.11 37.59
CA PHE A 16 3.69 39.00 37.75
C PHE A 16 2.87 38.96 36.45
N VAL A 17 1.77 38.22 36.43
CA VAL A 17 0.76 38.33 35.37
C VAL A 17 0.00 39.62 35.63
N VAL A 18 0.35 40.68 34.91
CA VAL A 18 -0.54 41.82 34.74
C VAL A 18 -1.71 41.35 33.88
N LEU A 19 -2.81 40.98 34.54
CA LEU A 19 -4.14 40.85 33.94
C LEU A 19 -4.52 42.22 33.38
N LEU A 20 -4.21 42.46 32.11
CA LEU A 20 -4.99 43.38 31.30
C LEU A 20 -6.31 42.65 30.98
N SER A 21 -7.26 42.74 31.90
CA SER A 21 -8.65 42.44 31.61
C SER A 21 -9.11 43.42 30.53
N ALA A 22 -9.12 42.97 29.27
CA ALA A 22 -10.02 43.57 28.30
C ALA A 22 -11.43 43.48 28.88
N PRO A 23 -12.23 44.56 28.88
CA PRO A 23 -13.60 44.49 29.36
C PRO A 23 -14.33 43.38 28.60
N ALA A 24 -14.84 42.38 29.31
CA ALA A 24 -15.79 41.43 28.75
C ALA A 24 -17.10 42.19 28.53
N TRP A 25 -17.40 42.53 27.29
CA TRP A 25 -18.70 43.10 26.93
C TRP A 25 -19.73 41.96 26.98
N ALA A 26 -20.88 42.23 27.60
CA ALA A 26 -21.96 41.25 27.69
C ALA A 26 -22.48 40.87 26.28
N ALA A 27 -22.83 39.60 26.08
CA ALA A 27 -23.44 39.12 24.84
C ALA A 27 -24.69 39.93 24.48
N THR A 28 -24.88 40.22 23.20
CA THR A 28 -26.03 40.97 22.68
C THR A 28 -27.12 40.00 22.26
N SER A 29 -28.18 39.86 23.08
CA SER A 29 -29.34 39.04 22.71
C SER A 29 -30.16 39.71 21.59
N VAL A 30 -30.46 38.93 20.55
CA VAL A 30 -31.31 39.31 19.41
C VAL A 30 -32.53 38.39 19.42
N SER A 31 -33.70 38.96 19.74
CA SER A 31 -34.96 38.22 19.92
C SER A 31 -36.12 38.78 19.11
N ARG A 32 -35.90 39.83 18.32
CA ARG A 32 -36.90 40.51 17.48
C ARG A 32 -36.33 40.78 16.09
N ASN A 33 -37.23 40.89 15.12
CA ASN A 33 -36.91 41.24 13.74
C ASN A 33 -36.12 42.55 13.63
N ILE A 34 -35.31 42.65 12.58
CA ILE A 34 -34.51 43.84 12.27
C ILE A 34 -35.34 44.69 11.32
N GLU A 35 -35.99 45.71 11.89
CA GLU A 35 -37.01 46.50 11.17
C GLU A 35 -36.50 47.75 10.46
N LYS A 36 -35.23 48.08 10.65
CA LYS A 36 -34.57 49.27 10.10
C LYS A 36 -33.07 49.02 9.97
N ASP A 37 -32.39 49.90 9.25
CA ASP A 37 -30.93 49.86 9.10
C ASP A 37 -30.23 49.69 10.46
N THR A 38 -29.43 48.64 10.55
CA THR A 38 -28.82 48.17 11.79
C THR A 38 -27.39 47.75 11.52
N ILE A 39 -26.50 48.13 12.44
CA ILE A 39 -25.09 47.71 12.40
C ILE A 39 -24.82 46.81 13.61
N TRP A 40 -24.28 45.62 13.35
CA TRP A 40 -23.71 44.75 14.37
C TRP A 40 -22.23 45.05 14.54
N PHE A 41 -21.88 45.61 15.70
CA PHE A 41 -20.54 46.09 16.00
C PHE A 41 -19.70 44.99 16.65
N ALA A 42 -18.42 44.87 16.28
CA ALA A 42 -17.50 43.88 16.84
C ALA A 42 -17.38 44.00 18.37
N ARG A 43 -17.41 45.23 18.92
CA ARG A 43 -17.38 45.49 20.37
C ARG A 43 -18.60 44.96 21.16
N LYS A 44 -19.67 44.56 20.47
CA LYS A 44 -20.91 44.04 21.06
C LYS A 44 -21.10 42.54 20.80
N SER A 45 -20.12 41.89 20.16
CA SER A 45 -20.09 40.45 19.94
C SER A 45 -19.85 39.69 21.26
N PRO A 46 -20.40 38.48 21.45
CA PRO A 46 -21.24 37.72 20.51
C PRO A 46 -22.69 38.24 20.44
N TYR A 47 -23.29 38.11 19.26
CA TYR A 47 -24.72 38.33 19.03
C TYR A 47 -25.46 37.00 19.14
N GLN A 48 -26.38 36.86 20.10
CA GLN A 48 -27.08 35.61 20.37
C GLN A 48 -28.50 35.63 19.79
N ILE A 49 -28.74 34.81 18.77
CA ILE A 49 -30.02 34.67 18.08
C ILE A 49 -30.89 33.68 18.86
N THR A 50 -31.87 34.20 19.62
CA THR A 50 -32.69 33.38 20.53
C THR A 50 -34.05 32.99 19.95
N ASN A 51 -34.49 33.65 18.87
CA ASN A 51 -35.71 33.38 18.11
C ASN A 51 -35.37 33.34 16.63
N ASP A 52 -36.31 32.91 15.78
CA ASP A 52 -36.18 33.14 14.34
C ASP A 52 -36.26 34.64 14.06
N ILE A 53 -35.24 35.18 13.37
CA ILE A 53 -35.09 36.61 13.13
C ILE A 53 -35.29 36.87 11.65
N LYS A 54 -36.13 37.84 11.33
CA LYS A 54 -36.30 38.36 9.98
C LYS A 54 -35.66 39.73 9.85
N LEU A 55 -34.77 39.89 8.87
CA LEU A 55 -34.41 41.20 8.32
C LEU A 55 -35.49 41.59 7.32
N ILE A 56 -36.35 42.55 7.66
CA ILE A 56 -37.50 42.89 6.82
C ILE A 56 -37.09 43.69 5.58
N GLU A 57 -38.01 43.73 4.61
CA GLU A 57 -37.83 44.44 3.34
C GLU A 57 -37.49 45.92 3.55
N GLY A 58 -36.52 46.40 2.77
CA GLY A 58 -36.02 47.78 2.83
C GLY A 58 -35.03 48.08 3.96
N ALA A 59 -34.81 47.18 4.91
CA ALA A 59 -33.80 47.33 5.96
C ALA A 59 -32.45 46.72 5.56
N THR A 60 -31.36 47.36 5.98
CA THR A 60 -29.98 46.85 5.83
C THR A 60 -29.43 46.35 7.16
N LEU A 61 -28.88 45.14 7.18
CA LEU A 61 -28.02 44.66 8.26
C LEU A 61 -26.56 44.69 7.82
N GLU A 62 -25.75 45.55 8.43
CA GLU A 62 -24.31 45.58 8.26
C GLU A 62 -23.64 44.89 9.46
N ILE A 63 -22.71 43.97 9.21
CA ILE A 63 -21.97 43.24 10.25
C ILE A 63 -20.48 43.57 10.13
N GLU A 64 -19.89 44.11 11.20
CA GLU A 64 -18.47 44.45 11.23
C GLU A 64 -17.56 43.21 11.24
N PRO A 65 -16.33 43.30 10.69
CA PRO A 65 -15.32 42.23 10.79
C PRO A 65 -15.07 41.76 12.23
N GLY A 66 -14.98 40.44 12.43
CA GLY A 66 -14.71 39.83 13.74
C GLY A 66 -15.93 39.63 14.63
N VAL A 67 -17.15 39.90 14.13
CA VAL A 67 -18.39 39.59 14.86
C VAL A 67 -18.65 38.08 14.86
N ILE A 68 -18.92 37.53 16.04
CA ILE A 68 -19.50 36.21 16.28
C ILE A 68 -21.02 36.35 16.43
N VAL A 69 -21.76 35.53 15.69
CA VAL A 69 -23.21 35.35 15.71
C VAL A 69 -23.52 33.91 16.12
N GLU A 70 -24.06 33.75 17.33
CA GLU A 70 -24.39 32.44 17.92
C GLU A 70 -25.89 32.19 17.83
N PHE A 71 -26.30 31.05 17.27
CA PHE A 71 -27.70 30.69 17.14
C PHE A 71 -28.10 29.64 18.16
N TYR A 72 -29.23 29.87 18.84
CA TYR A 72 -29.86 28.82 19.63
C TYR A 72 -30.38 27.68 18.73
N PRO A 73 -30.58 26.47 19.27
CA PRO A 73 -31.02 25.31 18.50
C PRO A 73 -32.20 25.61 17.59
N GLU A 74 -32.11 25.16 16.34
CA GLU A 74 -33.12 25.31 15.27
C GLU A 74 -33.41 26.76 14.83
N LYS A 75 -32.77 27.79 15.41
CA LYS A 75 -33.05 29.19 15.08
C LYS A 75 -32.39 29.62 13.78
N SER A 76 -33.10 30.45 13.02
CA SER A 76 -32.68 30.92 11.69
C SER A 76 -32.67 32.44 11.57
N LEU A 77 -31.95 32.92 10.56
CA LEU A 77 -31.97 34.32 10.13
C LEU A 77 -32.50 34.39 8.69
N GLU A 78 -33.70 34.94 8.51
CA GLU A 78 -34.34 35.15 7.21
C GLU A 78 -34.06 36.57 6.69
N ILE A 79 -33.54 36.67 5.47
CA ILE A 79 -33.13 37.90 4.80
C ILE A 79 -34.18 38.27 3.75
N ASN A 80 -35.03 39.25 4.09
CA ASN A 80 -35.93 39.93 3.15
C ASN A 80 -35.44 41.34 2.80
N GLY A 81 -34.32 41.79 3.35
CA GLY A 81 -33.71 43.10 3.09
C GLY A 81 -32.30 42.97 2.49
N SER A 82 -31.38 43.86 2.87
CA SER A 82 -29.98 43.81 2.43
C SER A 82 -29.05 43.36 3.56
N LEU A 83 -28.42 42.18 3.41
CA LEU A 83 -27.37 41.73 4.32
C LEU A 83 -25.98 42.08 3.77
N ARG A 84 -25.20 42.82 4.57
CA ARG A 84 -23.80 43.14 4.27
C ARG A 84 -22.90 42.58 5.37
N ALA A 85 -22.44 41.36 5.21
CA ALA A 85 -21.47 40.71 6.10
C ALA A 85 -20.11 40.68 5.41
N VAL A 86 -19.25 41.66 5.71
CA VAL A 86 -17.93 41.80 5.08
C VAL A 86 -16.85 41.72 6.15
N GLY A 87 -16.32 40.52 6.37
CA GLY A 87 -15.19 40.26 7.25
C GLY A 87 -13.84 40.57 6.59
N THR A 88 -12.77 40.13 7.24
CA THR A 88 -11.42 40.12 6.67
C THR A 88 -10.74 38.78 6.99
N PRO A 89 -9.69 38.35 6.27
CA PRO A 89 -8.97 37.11 6.60
C PRO A 89 -8.46 37.07 8.05
N ALA A 90 -8.05 38.21 8.61
CA ALA A 90 -7.59 38.30 9.99
C ALA A 90 -8.72 38.37 11.03
N LYS A 91 -9.93 38.73 10.61
CA LYS A 91 -11.12 38.91 11.47
C LYS A 91 -12.37 38.47 10.69
N PRO A 92 -12.55 37.16 10.48
CA PRO A 92 -13.75 36.66 9.81
C PRO A 92 -14.99 36.91 10.68
N ILE A 93 -16.16 36.98 10.03
CA ILE A 93 -17.45 36.97 10.73
C ILE A 93 -17.87 35.52 10.93
N LEU A 94 -18.18 35.10 12.16
CA LEU A 94 -18.50 33.71 12.48
C LEU A 94 -20.00 33.54 12.76
N PHE A 95 -20.69 32.71 11.97
CA PHE A 95 -22.04 32.22 12.23
C PHE A 95 -21.94 30.77 12.74
N THR A 96 -22.33 30.52 13.98
CA THR A 96 -22.15 29.21 14.65
C THR A 96 -23.27 28.88 15.64
N ALA A 97 -23.32 27.63 16.08
CA ALA A 97 -24.28 27.18 17.10
C ALA A 97 -23.89 27.69 18.49
N HIS A 98 -24.87 28.11 19.29
CA HIS A 98 -24.68 28.46 20.70
C HIS A 98 -24.44 27.22 21.59
N THR A 99 -24.90 26.05 21.12
CA THR A 99 -24.80 24.75 21.81
C THR A 99 -24.38 23.66 20.83
N GLU A 100 -24.20 22.43 21.30
CA GLU A 100 -23.92 21.28 20.43
C GLU A 100 -25.09 20.92 19.49
N THR A 101 -26.31 21.37 19.78
CA THR A 101 -27.45 21.15 18.89
C THR A 101 -27.41 22.13 17.71
N PRO A 102 -27.53 21.64 16.45
CA PRO A 102 -27.46 22.49 15.28
C PRO A 102 -28.51 23.60 15.25
N TRP A 103 -28.13 24.74 14.67
CA TRP A 103 -29.05 25.82 14.34
C TRP A 103 -29.68 25.63 12.96
N GLY A 104 -30.66 26.47 12.62
CA GLY A 104 -31.40 26.40 11.37
C GLY A 104 -30.53 26.84 10.18
N ASN A 105 -30.75 28.01 9.60
CA ASN A 105 -29.92 28.51 8.49
C ASN A 105 -29.97 30.03 8.38
N VAL A 106 -29.11 30.59 7.52
CA VAL A 106 -29.31 31.95 6.99
C VAL A 106 -30.01 31.81 5.65
N SER A 107 -31.26 32.27 5.55
CA SER A 107 -32.05 32.15 4.33
C SER A 107 -32.19 33.48 3.59
N PHE A 108 -31.94 33.48 2.28
CA PHE A 108 -32.22 34.61 1.39
C PHE A 108 -33.53 34.33 0.66
N THR A 109 -34.48 35.27 0.70
CA THR A 109 -35.79 35.12 0.06
C THR A 109 -35.89 35.92 -1.24
N ASP A 110 -37.04 35.86 -1.92
CA ASP A 110 -37.42 36.71 -3.06
C ASP A 110 -37.44 38.21 -2.76
N PHE A 111 -37.51 38.58 -1.47
CA PHE A 111 -37.44 39.98 -1.04
C PHE A 111 -36.01 40.45 -0.77
N SER A 112 -35.03 39.54 -0.70
CA SER A 112 -33.63 39.92 -0.47
C SER A 112 -33.11 40.84 -1.58
N THR A 113 -32.30 41.82 -1.21
CA THR A 113 -31.70 42.71 -2.21
C THR A 113 -30.60 41.98 -2.97
N ASP A 114 -30.85 41.65 -4.24
CA ASP A 114 -29.89 40.96 -5.11
C ASP A 114 -28.54 41.70 -5.21
N ALA A 115 -27.46 40.92 -5.32
CA ALA A 115 -26.14 41.47 -5.57
C ALA A 115 -26.06 42.07 -6.97
N ALA A 116 -25.54 43.29 -7.06
CA ALA A 116 -25.29 43.99 -8.31
C ALA A 116 -23.77 44.02 -8.60
N PHE A 117 -23.43 43.96 -9.88
CA PHE A 117 -22.05 44.00 -10.37
C PHE A 117 -21.91 45.15 -11.38
N SER A 118 -20.74 45.77 -11.40
CA SER A 118 -20.33 46.75 -12.41
C SER A 118 -20.05 46.07 -13.76
N GLU A 119 -19.88 46.87 -14.83
CA GLU A 119 -19.50 46.36 -16.16
C GLU A 119 -18.18 45.57 -16.15
N SER A 120 -17.28 45.85 -15.20
CA SER A 120 -16.02 45.12 -15.01
C SER A 120 -16.16 43.86 -14.16
N GLY A 121 -17.38 43.46 -13.79
CA GLY A 121 -17.66 42.28 -12.95
C GLY A 121 -17.39 42.47 -11.46
N ALA A 122 -17.05 43.67 -11.00
CA ALA A 122 -16.84 43.95 -9.58
C ALA A 122 -18.17 44.20 -8.87
N TYR A 123 -18.36 43.61 -7.68
CA TYR A 123 -19.53 43.85 -6.83
C TYR A 123 -19.71 45.35 -6.55
N SER A 124 -20.95 45.84 -6.64
CA SER A 124 -21.30 47.25 -6.46
C SER A 124 -22.34 47.51 -5.36
N ALA A 125 -23.30 46.62 -5.16
CA ALA A 125 -24.36 46.76 -4.14
C ALA A 125 -25.08 45.42 -3.88
N GLY A 126 -25.98 45.39 -2.89
CA GLY A 126 -26.85 44.24 -2.60
C GLY A 126 -26.31 43.28 -1.54
N CYS A 127 -26.93 42.11 -1.40
CA CYS A 127 -26.55 41.12 -0.39
C CYS A 127 -25.16 40.54 -0.66
N ILE A 128 -24.30 40.54 0.36
CA ILE A 128 -22.95 39.98 0.30
C ILE A 128 -22.56 39.29 1.59
N LEU A 129 -21.94 38.11 1.45
CA LEU A 129 -21.11 37.49 2.47
C LEU A 129 -19.69 37.42 1.94
N SER A 130 -18.76 38.07 2.64
CA SER A 130 -17.34 38.04 2.34
C SER A 130 -16.53 37.75 3.59
N ASN A 131 -15.56 36.82 3.52
CA ASN A 131 -14.71 36.47 4.67
C ASN A 131 -15.54 36.07 5.91
N CYS A 132 -16.57 35.26 5.69
CA CYS A 132 -17.44 34.71 6.73
C CYS A 132 -17.16 33.23 6.95
N ILE A 133 -17.39 32.73 8.16
CA ILE A 133 -17.38 31.32 8.52
C ILE A 133 -18.82 30.94 8.89
N VAL A 134 -19.37 29.89 8.28
CA VAL A 134 -20.70 29.36 8.58
C VAL A 134 -20.57 27.88 8.94
N GLU A 135 -20.85 27.53 10.19
CA GLU A 135 -20.65 26.17 10.69
C GLU A 135 -21.71 25.69 11.68
N LYS A 136 -21.78 24.36 11.86
CA LYS A 136 -22.58 23.67 12.88
C LYS A 136 -24.10 23.94 12.79
N GLY A 137 -24.61 24.29 11.61
CA GLY A 137 -26.04 24.49 11.37
C GLY A 137 -26.49 23.86 10.06
N GLY A 138 -27.58 24.36 9.50
CA GLY A 138 -28.10 24.01 8.16
C GLY A 138 -27.57 24.90 7.03
N GLY A 139 -26.47 25.64 7.24
CA GLY A 139 -25.77 26.38 6.19
C GLY A 139 -26.51 27.61 5.65
N LEU A 140 -26.30 27.89 4.36
CA LEU A 140 -26.91 29.01 3.62
C LEU A 140 -28.05 28.50 2.73
N PHE A 141 -29.23 29.10 2.83
CA PHE A 141 -30.40 28.70 2.03
C PHE A 141 -30.96 29.83 1.17
N ILE A 142 -30.64 29.79 -0.12
CA ILE A 142 -30.99 30.81 -1.10
C ILE A 142 -32.26 30.40 -1.83
N ARG A 143 -33.38 30.99 -1.42
CA ARG A 143 -34.72 30.78 -1.98
C ARG A 143 -35.08 32.00 -2.80
N PHE A 144 -34.98 31.93 -4.13
CA PHE A 144 -35.26 33.05 -5.03
C PHE A 144 -34.35 34.30 -4.92
N GLY A 145 -33.43 34.39 -3.95
CA GLY A 145 -32.45 35.50 -3.87
C GLY A 145 -31.23 35.31 -4.79
N ALA A 146 -30.45 36.38 -4.98
CA ALA A 146 -29.15 36.36 -5.67
C ALA A 146 -28.02 37.04 -4.87
N PRO A 147 -27.63 36.51 -3.69
CA PRO A 147 -26.50 37.05 -2.94
C PRO A 147 -25.16 36.78 -3.63
N PHE A 148 -24.16 37.62 -3.32
CA PHE A 148 -22.76 37.34 -3.64
C PHE A 148 -22.06 36.70 -2.44
N ILE A 149 -21.58 35.48 -2.60
CA ILE A 149 -20.92 34.70 -1.54
C ILE A 149 -19.47 34.50 -1.98
N THR A 150 -18.53 35.11 -1.27
CA THR A 150 -17.12 35.07 -1.67
C THR A 150 -16.15 34.99 -0.51
N GLN A 151 -15.02 34.31 -0.69
CA GLN A 151 -13.96 34.22 0.34
C GLN A 151 -14.48 33.70 1.69
N CYS A 152 -15.54 32.88 1.70
CA CYS A 152 -16.13 32.33 2.91
C CYS A 152 -15.66 30.89 3.16
N GLU A 153 -15.69 30.47 4.43
CA GLU A 153 -15.60 29.07 4.83
C GLU A 153 -17.00 28.55 5.23
N ILE A 154 -17.53 27.60 4.48
CA ILE A 154 -18.84 26.98 4.77
C ILE A 154 -18.58 25.53 5.14
N ARG A 155 -18.66 25.20 6.43
CA ARG A 155 -18.10 23.94 6.93
C ARG A 155 -18.87 23.24 8.02
N ASN A 156 -18.77 21.91 8.08
CA ASN A 156 -19.30 21.10 9.17
C ASN A 156 -20.78 21.40 9.48
N ASN A 157 -21.57 21.65 8.43
CA ASN A 157 -23.01 21.82 8.54
C ASN A 157 -23.71 20.45 8.43
N VAL A 158 -24.85 20.33 9.12
CA VAL A 158 -25.66 19.09 9.19
C VAL A 158 -26.64 18.93 8.02
N SER A 159 -26.50 19.78 7.01
CA SER A 159 -27.18 19.75 5.72
C SER A 159 -26.17 20.26 4.67
N SER A 160 -26.63 20.54 3.46
CA SER A 160 -25.79 21.15 2.42
C SER A 160 -25.19 22.47 2.91
N GLY A 161 -23.92 22.71 2.58
CA GLY A 161 -23.27 23.97 2.92
C GLY A 161 -24.01 25.18 2.32
N ILE A 162 -24.35 25.10 1.03
CA ILE A 162 -25.16 26.09 0.32
C ILE A 162 -26.26 25.39 -0.45
N ARG A 163 -27.51 25.80 -0.23
CA ARG A 163 -28.68 25.32 -0.97
C ARG A 163 -29.30 26.45 -1.76
N VAL A 164 -29.45 26.27 -3.06
CA VAL A 164 -30.11 27.21 -3.97
C VAL A 164 -31.39 26.57 -4.50
N GLU A 165 -32.51 27.25 -4.30
CA GLU A 165 -33.81 26.91 -4.85
C GLU A 165 -34.37 28.12 -5.59
N PHE A 166 -34.42 28.03 -6.92
CA PHE A 166 -34.89 29.08 -7.83
C PHE A 166 -34.09 30.40 -7.68
N GLY A 167 -32.90 30.34 -7.06
CA GLY A 167 -31.98 31.45 -6.80
C GLY A 167 -31.03 31.73 -7.97
N ALA A 168 -30.36 32.88 -7.98
CA ALA A 168 -29.30 33.20 -8.96
C ALA A 168 -28.00 33.71 -8.30
N PRO A 169 -27.47 33.04 -7.25
CA PRO A 169 -26.30 33.55 -6.56
C PRO A 169 -25.03 33.47 -7.41
N THR A 170 -24.08 34.32 -7.07
CA THR A 170 -22.67 34.14 -7.46
C THR A 170 -21.92 33.59 -6.25
N ILE A 171 -21.42 32.36 -6.37
CA ILE A 171 -20.66 31.65 -5.34
C ILE A 171 -19.22 31.56 -5.85
N MET A 172 -18.32 32.38 -5.31
CA MET A 172 -16.98 32.52 -5.87
C MET A 172 -15.84 32.63 -4.85
N GLY A 173 -14.78 31.83 -4.99
CA GLY A 173 -13.60 31.94 -4.13
C GLY A 173 -13.82 31.44 -2.71
N ASN A 174 -14.73 30.48 -2.49
CA ASN A 174 -15.06 29.97 -1.16
C ASN A 174 -14.38 28.62 -0.88
N ARG A 175 -14.26 28.27 0.41
CA ARG A 175 -13.90 26.92 0.88
C ARG A 175 -15.15 26.27 1.47
N ILE A 176 -15.60 25.14 0.90
CA ILE A 176 -16.85 24.48 1.28
C ILE A 176 -16.57 23.03 1.61
N TYR A 177 -16.62 22.65 2.89
CA TYR A 177 -16.14 21.32 3.29
C TYR A 177 -16.73 20.70 4.55
N GLY A 178 -16.70 19.36 4.64
CA GLY A 178 -17.20 18.64 5.81
C GLY A 178 -18.71 18.78 6.02
N ASN A 179 -19.46 19.27 5.04
CA ASN A 179 -20.91 19.38 5.13
C ASN A 179 -21.54 18.04 4.75
N SER A 180 -22.58 17.62 5.46
CA SER A 180 -23.17 16.29 5.30
C SER A 180 -24.70 16.35 5.31
N THR A 181 -25.33 15.72 4.32
CA THR A 181 -26.80 15.55 4.27
C THR A 181 -27.28 14.26 4.95
N GLU A 182 -26.42 13.48 5.60
CA GLU A 182 -26.79 12.24 6.30
C GLU A 182 -27.89 12.44 7.34
N HIS A 183 -27.98 13.64 7.91
CA HIS A 183 -28.99 14.02 8.91
C HIS A 183 -30.17 14.80 8.31
N ASP A 184 -30.22 15.00 6.99
CA ASP A 184 -31.28 15.71 6.26
C ASP A 184 -31.82 14.86 5.09
N PRO A 185 -32.73 13.90 5.37
CA PRO A 185 -33.31 13.04 4.33
C PRO A 185 -34.20 13.79 3.33
N ALA A 186 -34.59 15.04 3.62
CA ALA A 186 -35.38 15.87 2.72
C ALA A 186 -34.50 16.58 1.67
N SER A 187 -33.19 16.73 1.93
CA SER A 187 -32.25 17.43 1.07
C SER A 187 -31.18 16.56 0.42
N GLY A 188 -31.18 15.23 0.63
CA GLY A 188 -30.04 14.30 0.46
C GLY A 188 -29.20 14.29 -0.84
N ASN A 189 -29.42 15.22 -1.77
CA ASN A 189 -28.57 15.57 -2.89
C ASN A 189 -27.59 16.71 -2.49
N GLY A 190 -26.42 16.84 -3.12
CA GLY A 190 -25.59 18.06 -2.97
C GLY A 190 -24.98 18.28 -1.58
N GLY A 191 -23.93 17.55 -1.18
CA GLY A 191 -23.30 17.70 0.14
C GLY A 191 -22.70 19.09 0.35
N GLY A 192 -21.91 19.59 -0.61
CA GLY A 192 -21.34 20.95 -0.55
C GLY A 192 -22.34 22.01 -1.01
N ILE A 193 -22.77 21.92 -2.27
CA ILE A 193 -23.70 22.86 -2.91
C ILE A 193 -24.86 22.08 -3.56
N ILE A 194 -26.09 22.48 -3.26
CA ILE A 194 -27.27 22.18 -4.08
C ILE A 194 -27.59 23.43 -4.90
N SER A 195 -27.78 23.25 -6.21
CA SER A 195 -28.32 24.26 -7.09
C SER A 195 -29.48 23.69 -7.90
N TYR A 196 -30.70 24.02 -7.51
CA TYR A 196 -31.90 23.77 -8.30
C TYR A 196 -32.47 25.13 -8.72
N SER A 197 -32.32 25.53 -9.98
CA SER A 197 -32.74 26.86 -10.42
C SER A 197 -33.18 26.93 -11.87
N ASP A 198 -34.16 27.79 -12.12
CA ASP A 198 -34.63 28.24 -13.43
C ASP A 198 -33.87 29.50 -13.94
N ARG A 199 -32.87 29.95 -13.18
CA ARG A 199 -32.03 31.11 -13.49
C ARG A 199 -30.55 30.73 -13.59
N ASN A 200 -29.73 31.70 -13.98
CA ASN A 200 -28.31 31.50 -14.11
C ASN A 200 -27.62 31.51 -12.73
N VAL A 201 -26.99 30.39 -12.38
CA VAL A 201 -26.20 30.26 -11.16
C VAL A 201 -24.73 30.18 -11.53
N ARG A 202 -23.88 31.00 -10.89
CA ARG A 202 -22.43 30.98 -11.10
C ARG A 202 -21.74 30.38 -9.88
N ILE A 203 -21.06 29.26 -10.08
CA ILE A 203 -20.21 28.59 -9.10
C ILE A 203 -18.79 28.61 -9.67
N ALA A 204 -17.94 29.50 -9.20
CA ALA A 204 -16.62 29.71 -9.79
C ALA A 204 -15.48 29.78 -8.77
N ASP A 205 -14.30 29.27 -9.10
CA ASP A 205 -13.09 29.50 -8.30
C ASP A 205 -13.21 29.04 -6.83
N ASN A 206 -14.08 28.06 -6.54
CA ASN A 206 -14.27 27.53 -5.19
C ASN A 206 -13.41 26.28 -4.97
N ILE A 207 -13.09 26.03 -3.70
CA ILE A 207 -12.46 24.79 -3.22
C ILE A 207 -13.51 24.01 -2.42
N ILE A 208 -13.95 22.85 -2.91
CA ILE A 208 -15.10 22.10 -2.40
C ILE A 208 -14.67 20.67 -2.07
N TYR A 209 -14.69 20.29 -0.80
CA TYR A 209 -14.11 19.00 -0.41
C TYR A 209 -14.68 18.30 0.81
N ASN A 210 -14.50 16.99 0.87
CA ASN A 210 -14.94 16.15 2.00
C ASN A 210 -16.41 16.38 2.39
N ASN A 211 -17.26 16.71 1.42
CA ASN A 211 -18.69 16.81 1.64
C ASN A 211 -19.36 15.48 1.31
N ILE A 212 -20.45 15.18 2.00
CA ILE A 212 -21.16 13.92 1.91
C ILE A 212 -22.61 14.17 1.50
N SER A 213 -23.00 13.60 0.37
CA SER A 213 -24.39 13.49 -0.07
C SER A 213 -24.89 12.07 0.20
N ASP A 214 -25.73 11.93 1.21
CA ASP A 214 -26.40 10.67 1.53
C ASP A 214 -27.92 10.84 1.70
N GLY A 215 -28.67 9.78 1.43
CA GLY A 215 -30.13 9.71 1.55
C GLY A 215 -30.93 10.29 0.37
N GLY A 216 -30.29 10.94 -0.61
CA GLY A 216 -30.94 11.57 -1.76
C GLY A 216 -31.40 10.61 -2.87
N ARG A 217 -32.11 11.15 -3.88
CA ARG A 217 -32.52 10.39 -5.07
C ARG A 217 -31.47 10.41 -6.19
N ASP A 218 -30.68 11.46 -6.26
CA ASP A 218 -29.76 11.68 -7.38
C ASP A 218 -28.31 11.61 -6.91
N GLY A 219 -27.87 12.56 -6.08
CA GLY A 219 -26.50 12.63 -5.56
C GLY A 219 -25.87 14.01 -5.69
N GLY A 220 -24.56 14.09 -5.95
CA GLY A 220 -23.77 15.33 -5.93
C GLY A 220 -23.01 15.51 -4.62
N GLY A 221 -21.93 14.77 -4.38
CA GLY A 221 -21.19 14.88 -3.11
C GLY A 221 -20.65 16.31 -2.90
N GLY A 222 -19.94 16.84 -3.89
CA GLY A 222 -19.48 18.23 -3.88
C GLY A 222 -20.58 19.19 -4.34
N ILE A 223 -21.03 19.04 -5.59
CA ILE A 223 -22.03 19.90 -6.22
C ILE A 223 -23.15 19.04 -6.82
N TYR A 224 -24.39 19.39 -6.52
CA TYR A 224 -25.56 19.00 -7.30
C TYR A 224 -26.07 20.23 -8.04
N ALA A 225 -26.04 20.22 -9.37
CA ALA A 225 -26.51 21.29 -10.22
C ALA A 225 -27.59 20.80 -11.18
N TYR A 226 -28.80 21.30 -10.99
CA TYR A 226 -29.97 21.04 -11.79
C TYR A 226 -30.53 22.36 -12.33
N ALA A 227 -30.42 22.55 -13.63
CA ALA A 227 -31.02 23.68 -14.31
C ALA A 227 -32.44 23.32 -14.81
N ALA A 228 -33.44 23.99 -14.25
CA ALA A 228 -34.84 23.87 -14.65
C ALA A 228 -35.19 24.95 -15.71
N ASP A 229 -36.25 24.73 -16.51
CA ASP A 229 -36.96 25.76 -17.28
C ASP A 229 -36.12 26.85 -17.99
N GLY A 230 -34.99 26.48 -18.62
CA GLY A 230 -34.15 27.39 -19.40
C GLY A 230 -33.06 28.13 -18.60
N GLY A 231 -32.94 27.86 -17.29
CA GLY A 231 -31.79 28.29 -16.48
C GLY A 231 -30.49 27.59 -16.89
N THR A 232 -29.36 28.00 -16.32
CA THR A 232 -28.06 27.36 -16.56
C THR A 232 -27.17 27.49 -15.32
N ALA A 233 -26.58 26.38 -14.89
CA ALA A 233 -25.53 26.39 -13.89
C ALA A 233 -24.16 26.46 -14.57
N HIS A 234 -23.42 27.55 -14.34
CA HIS A 234 -22.04 27.70 -14.79
C HIS A 234 -21.09 27.30 -13.66
N ILE A 235 -20.45 26.15 -13.81
CA ILE A 235 -19.50 25.58 -12.85
C ILE A 235 -18.12 25.72 -13.46
N MET A 236 -17.32 26.67 -12.97
CA MET A 236 -16.06 27.04 -13.62
C MET A 236 -14.88 27.11 -12.67
N ASN A 237 -13.73 26.58 -13.07
CA ASN A 237 -12.46 26.76 -12.34
C ASN A 237 -12.55 26.36 -10.85
N ASN A 238 -13.46 25.44 -10.50
CA ASN A 238 -13.56 24.95 -9.14
C ASN A 238 -12.61 23.79 -8.95
N VAL A 239 -12.12 23.66 -7.73
CA VAL A 239 -11.32 22.53 -7.27
C VAL A 239 -12.18 21.68 -6.33
N ILE A 240 -12.50 20.47 -6.75
CA ILE A 240 -13.53 19.61 -6.16
C ILE A 240 -12.93 18.24 -5.85
N PHE A 241 -12.78 17.90 -4.57
CA PHE A 241 -12.07 16.68 -4.20
C PHE A 241 -12.53 15.99 -2.92
N GLY A 242 -12.30 14.68 -2.80
CA GLY A 242 -12.62 13.92 -1.59
C GLY A 242 -14.11 13.91 -1.23
N ASN A 243 -14.99 14.37 -2.11
CA ASN A 243 -16.42 14.38 -1.86
C ASN A 243 -17.03 13.00 -2.16
N SER A 244 -18.11 12.67 -1.46
CA SER A 244 -18.77 11.38 -1.59
C SER A 244 -20.28 11.50 -1.78
N SER A 245 -20.82 10.59 -2.60
CA SER A 245 -22.25 10.47 -2.87
C SER A 245 -22.67 9.01 -2.78
N SER A 246 -23.76 8.72 -2.07
CA SER A 246 -24.32 7.36 -2.01
C SER A 246 -25.04 6.92 -3.30
N ARG A 247 -25.14 7.81 -4.30
CA ARG A 247 -25.74 7.52 -5.61
C ARG A 247 -24.88 7.97 -6.77
N PHE A 248 -25.08 9.19 -7.27
CA PHE A 248 -24.45 9.70 -8.49
C PHE A 248 -23.59 10.93 -8.21
N GLY A 249 -22.61 11.21 -9.06
CA GLY A 249 -21.86 12.47 -9.05
C GLY A 249 -21.10 12.68 -7.73
N GLY A 250 -20.06 11.90 -7.47
CA GLY A 250 -19.29 12.03 -6.23
C GLY A 250 -18.72 13.44 -6.09
N GLY A 251 -18.12 13.97 -7.17
CA GLY A 251 -17.73 15.37 -7.27
C GLY A 251 -18.90 16.25 -7.69
N ILE A 252 -19.40 16.04 -8.91
CA ILE A 252 -20.44 16.86 -9.53
C ILE A 252 -21.55 15.99 -10.10
N TYR A 253 -22.79 16.33 -9.77
CA TYR A 253 -23.97 15.97 -10.56
C TYR A 253 -24.44 17.21 -11.34
N ALA A 254 -24.61 17.08 -12.65
CA ALA A 254 -24.91 18.17 -13.55
C ALA A 254 -26.04 17.80 -14.51
N TYR A 255 -27.11 18.59 -14.53
CA TYR A 255 -28.21 18.51 -15.49
C TYR A 255 -28.36 19.87 -16.18
N LYS A 256 -28.17 19.90 -17.51
CA LYS A 256 -28.17 21.12 -18.34
C LYS A 256 -27.25 22.22 -17.81
N ALA A 257 -26.03 21.84 -17.44
CA ALA A 257 -25.03 22.74 -16.91
C ALA A 257 -23.83 22.91 -17.86
N ILE A 258 -23.04 23.94 -17.63
CA ILE A 258 -21.77 24.20 -18.32
C ILE A 258 -20.65 24.03 -17.30
N LEU A 259 -19.81 23.01 -17.51
CA LEU A 259 -18.68 22.66 -16.68
C LEU A 259 -17.39 22.98 -17.43
N ASN A 260 -16.66 24.00 -16.99
CA ASN A 260 -15.44 24.45 -17.67
C ASN A 260 -14.25 24.65 -16.72
N GLY A 261 -13.08 24.14 -17.07
CA GLY A 261 -11.85 24.42 -16.32
C GLY A 261 -11.82 23.85 -14.89
N ASN A 262 -12.72 22.93 -14.53
CA ASN A 262 -12.77 22.41 -13.16
C ASN A 262 -11.74 21.29 -12.95
N THR A 263 -11.23 21.21 -11.73
CA THR A 263 -10.38 20.14 -11.23
C THR A 263 -11.20 19.23 -10.32
N VAL A 264 -11.54 18.03 -10.77
CA VAL A 264 -12.40 17.06 -10.08
C VAL A 264 -11.60 15.80 -9.75
N ILE A 265 -11.11 15.72 -8.50
CA ILE A 265 -10.10 14.74 -8.09
C ILE A 265 -10.55 13.87 -6.92
N ASN A 266 -10.32 12.56 -6.95
CA ASN A 266 -10.51 11.65 -5.80
C ASN A 266 -11.91 11.72 -5.18
N ASN A 267 -12.95 11.94 -5.98
CA ASN A 267 -14.33 11.89 -5.53
C ASN A 267 -14.90 10.49 -5.73
N LYS A 268 -15.92 10.16 -4.93
CA LYS A 268 -16.52 8.83 -4.91
C LYS A 268 -18.03 8.89 -5.04
N ALA A 269 -18.58 8.13 -5.99
CA ALA A 269 -19.99 7.81 -6.04
C ALA A 269 -20.16 6.31 -5.79
N ILE A 270 -21.22 5.86 -5.13
CA ILE A 270 -21.47 4.42 -5.04
C ILE A 270 -21.85 3.87 -6.42
N LEU A 271 -22.73 4.53 -7.16
CA LEU A 271 -23.30 3.97 -8.38
C LEU A 271 -22.65 4.49 -9.66
N ARG A 272 -22.67 5.81 -9.92
CA ARG A 272 -22.30 6.34 -11.23
C ARG A 272 -21.66 7.72 -11.16
N GLY A 273 -20.68 8.00 -12.02
CA GLY A 273 -20.10 9.34 -12.13
C GLY A 273 -19.33 9.70 -10.87
N GLY A 274 -18.26 8.95 -10.56
CA GLY A 274 -17.46 9.19 -9.37
C GLY A 274 -16.95 10.63 -9.33
N GLY A 275 -16.40 11.10 -10.45
CA GLY A 275 -16.06 12.50 -10.66
C GLY A 275 -17.30 13.29 -11.05
N ILE A 276 -17.82 13.03 -12.25
CA ILE A 276 -18.91 13.81 -12.86
C ILE A 276 -20.03 12.88 -13.35
N TYR A 277 -21.27 13.22 -12.99
CA TYR A 277 -22.47 12.71 -13.63
C TYR A 277 -23.10 13.85 -14.44
N ALA A 278 -23.09 13.75 -15.77
CA ALA A 278 -23.50 14.83 -16.66
C ALA A 278 -24.69 14.40 -17.52
N VAL A 279 -25.76 15.19 -17.52
CA VAL A 279 -26.97 14.98 -18.33
C VAL A 279 -27.21 16.23 -19.16
N GLU A 280 -27.28 16.08 -20.48
CA GLU A 280 -27.54 17.18 -21.44
C GLU A 280 -26.66 18.42 -21.16
N SER A 281 -25.43 18.20 -20.74
CA SER A 281 -24.51 19.25 -20.26
C SER A 281 -23.34 19.45 -21.20
N GLU A 282 -22.63 20.57 -21.06
CA GLU A 282 -21.35 20.81 -21.71
C GLU A 282 -20.24 20.59 -20.68
N VAL A 283 -19.36 19.63 -20.96
CA VAL A 283 -18.21 19.29 -20.11
C VAL A 283 -16.95 19.55 -20.92
N ALA A 284 -16.32 20.69 -20.68
CA ALA A 284 -15.18 21.17 -21.46
C ALA A 284 -13.98 21.54 -20.58
N ASP A 285 -12.76 21.20 -21.01
CA ASP A 285 -11.51 21.68 -20.36
C ASP A 285 -11.40 21.31 -18.87
N ASN A 286 -12.00 20.21 -18.43
CA ASN A 286 -11.92 19.77 -17.05
C ASN A 286 -10.83 18.71 -16.86
N LEU A 287 -10.21 18.73 -15.68
CA LEU A 287 -9.37 17.66 -15.18
C LEU A 287 -10.23 16.75 -14.29
N VAL A 288 -10.39 15.49 -14.67
CA VAL A 288 -11.18 14.47 -13.97
C VAL A 288 -10.28 13.29 -13.65
N GLN A 289 -9.80 13.22 -12.41
CA GLN A 289 -8.73 12.29 -12.05
C GLN A 289 -8.95 11.52 -10.75
N GLY A 290 -8.57 10.25 -10.70
CA GLY A 290 -8.55 9.46 -9.46
C GLY A 290 -9.93 9.18 -8.85
N ASN A 291 -11.02 9.43 -9.60
CA ASN A 291 -12.36 9.26 -9.08
C ASN A 291 -12.82 7.79 -9.16
N SER A 292 -13.79 7.41 -8.32
CA SER A 292 -14.28 6.03 -8.22
C SER A 292 -15.81 5.93 -8.21
N ALA A 293 -16.35 4.93 -8.92
CA ALA A 293 -17.76 4.53 -8.87
C ALA A 293 -17.97 3.08 -9.34
N GLU A 294 -19.18 2.53 -9.22
CA GLU A 294 -19.50 1.27 -9.92
C GLU A 294 -19.38 1.42 -11.45
N ARG A 295 -19.82 2.55 -12.03
CA ARG A 295 -19.81 2.80 -13.48
C ARG A 295 -19.46 4.25 -13.83
N GLY A 296 -18.77 4.48 -14.94
CA GLY A 296 -18.41 5.84 -15.38
C GLY A 296 -17.65 6.58 -14.29
N ALA A 297 -16.57 5.98 -13.76
CA ALA A 297 -15.93 6.48 -12.55
C ALA A 297 -15.36 7.89 -12.70
N GLY A 298 -14.75 8.19 -13.85
CA GLY A 298 -14.41 9.56 -14.21
C GLY A 298 -15.67 10.35 -14.53
N ILE A 299 -16.28 10.03 -15.68
CA ILE A 299 -17.51 10.67 -16.15
C ILE A 299 -18.55 9.61 -16.49
N PHE A 300 -19.76 9.80 -15.98
CA PHE A 300 -20.96 9.16 -16.49
C PHE A 300 -21.79 10.22 -17.23
N SER A 301 -22.13 9.98 -18.49
CA SER A 301 -22.79 10.95 -19.35
C SER A 301 -24.09 10.40 -19.94
N GLU A 302 -25.14 11.22 -19.91
CA GLU A 302 -26.37 11.05 -20.68
C GLU A 302 -26.53 12.25 -21.63
N ASN A 303 -26.07 12.06 -22.86
CA ASN A 303 -26.18 13.01 -23.97
C ASN A 303 -25.47 14.36 -23.71
N ALA A 304 -24.38 14.36 -22.92
CA ALA A 304 -23.53 15.52 -22.73
C ALA A 304 -22.48 15.68 -23.85
N SER A 305 -22.08 16.91 -24.15
CA SER A 305 -20.92 17.17 -25.00
C SER A 305 -19.65 17.10 -24.16
N ILE A 306 -18.73 16.19 -24.51
CA ILE A 306 -17.48 15.96 -23.76
C ILE A 306 -16.29 16.41 -24.61
N LYS A 307 -15.67 17.54 -24.27
CA LYS A 307 -14.61 18.15 -25.10
C LYS A 307 -13.38 18.56 -24.32
N SER A 308 -12.19 18.32 -24.87
CA SER A 308 -10.93 18.87 -24.31
C SER A 308 -10.67 18.54 -22.83
N ASN A 309 -11.25 17.46 -22.30
CA ASN A 309 -11.05 17.08 -20.90
C ASN A 309 -9.85 16.14 -20.74
N SER A 310 -9.20 16.21 -19.58
CA SER A 310 -8.28 15.17 -19.09
C SER A 310 -9.02 14.22 -18.18
N ILE A 311 -9.28 13.00 -18.63
CA ILE A 311 -9.98 11.95 -17.89
C ILE A 311 -8.99 10.82 -17.60
N ILE A 312 -8.39 10.86 -16.41
CA ILE A 312 -7.15 10.12 -16.13
C ILE A 312 -7.23 9.33 -14.82
N ARG A 313 -6.78 8.06 -14.82
CA ARG A 313 -6.66 7.24 -13.60
C ARG A 313 -7.95 7.11 -12.77
N ASN A 314 -9.11 7.08 -13.41
CA ASN A 314 -10.38 6.82 -12.74
C ASN A 314 -10.67 5.31 -12.72
N LYS A 315 -11.28 4.83 -11.64
CA LYS A 315 -11.50 3.39 -11.40
C LYS A 315 -12.98 3.04 -11.26
N ALA A 316 -13.49 2.22 -12.18
CA ALA A 316 -14.82 1.62 -12.10
C ALA A 316 -14.77 0.24 -11.43
N ALA A 317 -15.70 -0.04 -10.50
CA ALA A 317 -15.82 -1.35 -9.83
C ALA A 317 -16.57 -2.40 -10.66
N ARG A 318 -17.05 -2.02 -11.85
CA ARG A 318 -17.64 -2.91 -12.86
C ARG A 318 -17.04 -2.60 -14.22
N ILE A 319 -17.39 -3.43 -15.20
CA ILE A 319 -16.86 -3.34 -16.56
C ILE A 319 -17.23 -2.02 -17.28
N GLU A 320 -18.27 -1.31 -16.83
CA GLU A 320 -18.84 -0.20 -17.60
C GLU A 320 -18.14 1.15 -17.35
N GLY A 321 -17.00 1.35 -18.00
CA GLY A 321 -16.34 2.65 -18.22
C GLY A 321 -15.58 3.20 -17.01
N GLY A 322 -14.27 2.92 -16.93
CA GLY A 322 -13.38 3.55 -15.94
C GLY A 322 -13.28 5.06 -16.14
N GLY A 323 -12.92 5.48 -17.35
CA GLY A 323 -12.82 6.89 -17.74
C GLY A 323 -14.18 7.48 -18.05
N LEU A 324 -14.88 6.93 -19.05
CA LEU A 324 -16.15 7.46 -19.53
C LEU A 324 -17.17 6.34 -19.76
N HIS A 325 -18.34 6.45 -19.14
CA HIS A 325 -19.54 5.72 -19.53
C HIS A 325 -20.50 6.69 -20.21
N TYR A 326 -20.85 6.43 -21.45
CA TYR A 326 -21.56 7.37 -22.30
C TYR A 326 -22.85 6.77 -22.86
N PHE A 327 -23.97 7.44 -22.58
CA PHE A 327 -25.27 7.18 -23.19
C PHE A 327 -25.68 8.36 -24.08
N GLY A 328 -26.09 8.11 -25.33
CA GLY A 328 -26.62 9.15 -26.22
C GLY A 328 -25.76 9.45 -27.46
N SER A 329 -25.85 10.68 -27.99
CA SER A 329 -25.33 11.03 -29.32
C SER A 329 -24.43 12.27 -29.39
N GLY A 330 -24.29 13.01 -28.28
CA GLY A 330 -23.37 14.15 -28.20
C GLY A 330 -21.90 13.75 -28.48
N PRO A 331 -21.07 14.71 -28.90
CA PRO A 331 -19.70 14.43 -29.33
C PRO A 331 -18.75 14.15 -28.16
N ILE A 332 -17.76 13.29 -28.40
CA ILE A 332 -16.60 13.06 -27.55
C ILE A 332 -15.35 13.47 -28.34
N GLU A 333 -14.89 14.70 -28.13
CA GLU A 333 -13.89 15.35 -28.98
C GLU A 333 -12.67 15.84 -28.20
N ASP A 334 -11.49 15.63 -28.76
CA ASP A 334 -10.27 16.31 -28.32
C ASP A 334 -9.91 16.07 -26.84
N ASN A 335 -10.39 14.97 -26.25
CA ASN A 335 -10.11 14.60 -24.87
C ASN A 335 -8.82 13.78 -24.76
N CYS A 336 -8.23 13.77 -23.57
CA CYS A 336 -7.23 12.80 -23.17
C CYS A 336 -7.85 11.81 -22.18
N ILE A 337 -7.97 10.55 -22.59
CA ILE A 337 -8.62 9.47 -21.81
C ILE A 337 -7.59 8.37 -21.59
N ALA A 338 -6.98 8.35 -20.41
CA ALA A 338 -5.80 7.52 -20.18
C ALA A 338 -5.67 6.92 -18.80
N ALA A 339 -5.03 5.75 -18.74
CA ALA A 339 -4.72 5.04 -17.49
C ALA A 339 -5.94 4.78 -16.58
N ASN A 340 -7.15 4.79 -17.14
CA ASN A 340 -8.35 4.46 -16.41
C ASN A 340 -8.55 2.94 -16.37
N SER A 341 -9.21 2.45 -15.32
CA SER A 341 -9.43 1.01 -15.11
C SER A 341 -10.87 0.68 -14.77
N ALA A 342 -11.25 -0.55 -15.10
CA ALA A 342 -12.57 -1.11 -14.82
C ALA A 342 -12.41 -2.58 -14.41
N ASP A 343 -13.00 -2.99 -13.29
CA ASP A 343 -12.89 -4.36 -12.80
C ASP A 343 -13.70 -5.34 -13.69
N GLY A 344 -13.15 -6.56 -13.91
CA GLY A 344 -13.78 -7.66 -14.65
C GLY A 344 -13.05 -8.04 -15.95
N ASP A 345 -13.23 -9.30 -16.40
CA ASP A 345 -12.51 -9.88 -17.55
C ASP A 345 -12.76 -9.15 -18.89
N GLU A 346 -13.91 -8.47 -19.01
CA GLU A 346 -14.28 -7.61 -20.16
C GLU A 346 -14.34 -6.12 -19.77
N GLY A 347 -13.59 -5.72 -18.75
CA GLY A 347 -13.57 -4.35 -18.25
C GLY A 347 -13.23 -3.34 -19.34
N CYS A 348 -13.99 -2.25 -19.43
CA CYS A 348 -13.66 -1.10 -20.28
C CYS A 348 -13.12 0.03 -19.42
N GLY A 349 -11.81 0.13 -19.30
CA GLY A 349 -11.15 1.26 -18.65
C GLY A 349 -11.37 2.56 -19.43
N GLY A 350 -11.42 2.52 -20.76
CA GLY A 350 -11.55 3.72 -21.60
C GLY A 350 -12.97 4.27 -21.69
N ILE A 351 -13.59 4.10 -22.87
CA ILE A 351 -14.90 4.63 -23.21
C ILE A 351 -15.90 3.48 -23.39
N TYR A 352 -16.90 3.40 -22.50
CA TYR A 352 -18.03 2.50 -22.64
C TYR A 352 -19.21 3.24 -23.26
N VAL A 353 -19.70 2.80 -24.41
CA VAL A 353 -20.72 3.49 -25.20
C VAL A 353 -21.99 2.67 -25.29
N SER A 354 -23.11 3.30 -24.90
CA SER A 354 -24.47 2.86 -25.18
C SER A 354 -25.19 3.98 -25.94
N GLY A 355 -24.94 4.07 -27.24
CA GLY A 355 -25.38 5.15 -28.11
C GLY A 355 -24.51 5.27 -29.36
N ASN A 356 -24.59 6.41 -30.03
CA ASN A 356 -23.91 6.67 -31.30
C ASN A 356 -23.19 8.03 -31.32
N PRO A 357 -22.29 8.30 -30.36
CA PRO A 357 -21.49 9.52 -30.36
C PRO A 357 -20.49 9.54 -31.53
N LEU A 358 -20.17 10.74 -31.99
CA LEU A 358 -18.95 10.96 -32.77
C LEU A 358 -17.76 11.02 -31.79
N ILE A 359 -16.83 10.08 -31.91
CA ILE A 359 -15.61 10.03 -31.10
C ILE A 359 -14.44 10.41 -32.00
N ARG A 360 -13.86 11.59 -31.83
CA ARG A 360 -12.76 12.03 -32.71
C ARG A 360 -11.73 12.92 -32.03
N GLY A 361 -10.51 12.90 -32.56
CA GLY A 361 -9.46 13.81 -32.12
C GLY A 361 -8.93 13.52 -30.72
N ASN A 362 -9.33 12.41 -30.08
CA ASN A 362 -8.97 12.07 -28.71
C ASN A 362 -7.63 11.32 -28.64
N ASN A 363 -6.93 11.48 -27.52
CA ASN A 363 -5.81 10.64 -27.12
C ASN A 363 -6.34 9.55 -26.15
N ILE A 364 -6.48 8.31 -26.62
CA ILE A 364 -7.02 7.17 -25.87
C ILE A 364 -5.91 6.14 -25.70
N LEU A 365 -5.30 6.04 -24.52
CA LEU A 365 -4.12 5.18 -24.33
C LEU A 365 -3.95 4.69 -22.90
N GLY A 366 -3.35 3.51 -22.75
CA GLY A 366 -2.96 2.96 -21.44
C GLY A 366 -4.12 2.63 -20.50
N ASN A 367 -5.37 2.62 -20.97
CA ASN A 367 -6.52 2.19 -20.17
C ASN A 367 -6.50 0.67 -20.02
N GLU A 368 -6.90 0.16 -18.85
CA GLU A 368 -6.98 -1.28 -18.61
C GLU A 368 -8.22 -1.90 -19.29
N GLY A 369 -8.04 -3.07 -19.89
CA GLY A 369 -9.08 -3.74 -20.68
C GLY A 369 -9.36 -3.01 -21.99
N TYR A 370 -10.63 -2.77 -22.32
CA TYR A 370 -11.03 -2.13 -23.57
C TYR A 370 -10.86 -0.60 -23.52
N ALA A 371 -10.27 -0.05 -24.59
CA ALA A 371 -10.17 1.38 -24.84
C ALA A 371 -11.51 1.96 -25.35
N LEU A 372 -12.25 1.20 -26.14
CA LEU A 372 -13.61 1.50 -26.56
C LEU A 372 -14.45 0.22 -26.48
N TYR A 373 -15.60 0.30 -25.82
CA TYR A 373 -16.56 -0.79 -25.72
C TYR A 373 -17.91 -0.31 -26.25
N ILE A 374 -18.44 -0.97 -27.28
CA ILE A 374 -19.75 -0.68 -27.84
C ILE A 374 -20.75 -1.70 -27.28
N ALA A 375 -21.72 -1.22 -26.50
CA ALA A 375 -22.71 -2.04 -25.81
C ALA A 375 -24.12 -1.89 -26.40
N ASN A 376 -24.22 -1.47 -27.65
CA ASN A 376 -25.50 -1.32 -28.31
C ASN A 376 -26.06 -2.70 -28.68
N VAL A 377 -27.37 -2.93 -28.58
CA VAL A 377 -28.01 -4.20 -28.99
C VAL A 377 -28.30 -4.23 -30.49
N SER A 378 -28.55 -5.43 -31.04
CA SER A 378 -28.65 -5.70 -32.49
C SER A 378 -29.63 -4.75 -33.18
N ASP A 379 -29.21 -4.15 -34.30
CA ASP A 379 -29.83 -3.05 -35.08
C ASP A 379 -29.31 -1.64 -34.78
N ALA A 380 -28.36 -1.49 -33.85
CA ALA A 380 -27.76 -0.20 -33.54
C ALA A 380 -26.76 0.29 -34.61
N PRO A 381 -26.68 1.61 -34.85
CA PRO A 381 -25.73 2.19 -35.81
C PRO A 381 -24.28 2.02 -35.33
N ASP A 382 -23.38 1.87 -36.30
CA ASP A 382 -21.94 1.87 -36.09
C ASP A 382 -21.47 3.16 -35.38
N VAL A 383 -20.46 3.03 -34.54
CA VAL A 383 -19.85 4.17 -33.82
C VAL A 383 -18.67 4.69 -34.63
N VAL A 384 -18.73 5.97 -34.99
CA VAL A 384 -17.64 6.64 -35.72
C VAL A 384 -16.60 7.11 -34.71
N ALA A 385 -15.45 6.42 -34.71
CA ALA A 385 -14.32 6.62 -33.80
C ALA A 385 -13.03 7.04 -34.54
N THR A 386 -13.15 7.92 -35.53
CA THR A 386 -12.06 8.34 -36.41
C THR A 386 -11.17 9.42 -35.80
N GLU A 387 -9.95 9.55 -36.31
CA GLU A 387 -8.97 10.58 -35.94
C GLU A 387 -8.62 10.55 -34.45
N ASN A 388 -8.70 9.37 -33.82
CA ASN A 388 -8.22 9.16 -32.45
C ASN A 388 -6.82 8.53 -32.48
N TYR A 389 -6.01 8.85 -31.47
CA TYR A 389 -4.76 8.15 -31.19
C TYR A 389 -5.03 7.06 -30.16
N TRP A 390 -4.68 5.82 -30.48
CA TRP A 390 -5.01 4.63 -29.68
C TRP A 390 -3.83 4.09 -28.86
N GLY A 391 -2.73 4.86 -28.74
CA GLY A 391 -1.49 4.38 -28.11
C GLY A 391 -0.61 3.52 -29.01
N THR A 392 -0.97 3.34 -30.28
CA THR A 392 -0.29 2.45 -31.23
C THR A 392 -0.52 2.89 -32.68
N SER A 393 0.42 2.54 -33.56
CA SER A 393 0.27 2.67 -35.02
C SER A 393 -0.20 1.37 -35.69
N SER A 394 -0.39 0.30 -34.91
CA SER A 394 -0.78 -1.03 -35.40
C SER A 394 -2.30 -1.20 -35.38
N GLU A 395 -2.89 -1.44 -36.54
CA GLU A 395 -4.32 -1.73 -36.68
C GLU A 395 -4.76 -2.97 -35.88
N ASP A 396 -3.96 -4.04 -35.91
CA ASP A 396 -4.23 -5.26 -35.12
C ASP A 396 -4.24 -4.98 -33.61
N SER A 397 -3.46 -3.99 -33.16
CA SER A 397 -3.46 -3.58 -31.75
C SER A 397 -4.71 -2.77 -31.40
N ILE A 398 -5.22 -1.96 -32.34
CA ILE A 398 -6.48 -1.21 -32.18
C ILE A 398 -7.66 -2.18 -32.09
N LEU A 399 -7.72 -3.16 -33.00
CA LEU A 399 -8.77 -4.19 -33.00
C LEU A 399 -8.87 -4.95 -31.66
N ARG A 400 -7.74 -5.19 -30.99
CA ARG A 400 -7.71 -5.91 -29.70
C ARG A 400 -8.21 -5.09 -28.51
N VAL A 401 -8.24 -3.76 -28.63
CA VAL A 401 -8.67 -2.86 -27.55
C VAL A 401 -10.03 -2.22 -27.83
N THR A 402 -10.70 -2.62 -28.91
CA THR A 402 -12.07 -2.25 -29.25
C THR A 402 -12.97 -3.48 -29.09
N TYR A 403 -14.03 -3.39 -28.29
CA TYR A 403 -15.08 -4.41 -28.25
C TYR A 403 -16.28 -3.94 -29.08
N ASP A 404 -16.54 -4.61 -30.19
CA ASP A 404 -17.56 -4.19 -31.16
C ASP A 404 -18.28 -5.38 -31.83
N TRP A 405 -18.89 -5.15 -32.99
CA TRP A 405 -19.54 -6.18 -33.80
C TRP A 405 -18.67 -7.41 -34.11
N ILE A 406 -17.34 -7.24 -34.23
CA ILE A 406 -16.40 -8.32 -34.53
C ILE A 406 -16.33 -9.29 -33.35
N ASP A 407 -16.36 -8.78 -32.12
CA ASP A 407 -16.35 -9.58 -30.90
C ASP A 407 -17.74 -10.16 -30.59
N ASN A 408 -18.78 -9.38 -30.84
CA ASN A 408 -20.16 -9.77 -30.61
C ASN A 408 -21.07 -9.20 -31.70
N GLU A 409 -21.61 -10.08 -32.54
CA GLU A 409 -22.46 -9.73 -33.69
C GLU A 409 -23.75 -8.96 -33.32
N SER A 410 -24.10 -8.91 -32.03
CA SER A 410 -25.21 -8.10 -31.52
C SER A 410 -24.86 -6.63 -31.33
N ASN A 411 -23.58 -6.24 -31.42
CA ASN A 411 -23.11 -4.87 -31.22
C ASN A 411 -22.95 -4.09 -32.54
N GLY A 412 -22.81 -2.77 -32.46
CA GLY A 412 -22.43 -1.94 -33.61
C GLY A 412 -20.92 -2.01 -33.90
N LEU A 413 -20.48 -1.73 -35.13
CA LEU A 413 -19.06 -1.74 -35.51
C LEU A 413 -18.36 -0.44 -35.06
N ALA A 414 -17.10 -0.53 -34.64
CA ALA A 414 -16.25 0.63 -34.40
C ALA A 414 -15.55 1.07 -35.70
N ILE A 415 -15.91 2.24 -36.23
CA ILE A 415 -15.26 2.82 -37.40
C ILE A 415 -14.12 3.73 -36.95
N TYR A 416 -12.92 3.17 -36.79
CA TYR A 416 -11.77 3.90 -36.24
C TYR A 416 -10.80 4.45 -37.31
N LYS A 417 -11.06 4.25 -38.60
CA LYS A 417 -10.20 4.72 -39.70
C LYS A 417 -10.71 6.03 -40.33
N PRO A 418 -9.84 7.03 -40.58
CA PRO A 418 -8.40 7.05 -40.27
C PRO A 418 -8.14 7.16 -38.76
N PHE A 419 -7.02 6.64 -38.26
CA PHE A 419 -6.56 6.85 -36.87
C PHE A 419 -5.22 7.61 -36.88
N MET A 420 -4.87 8.24 -35.76
CA MET A 420 -3.63 9.01 -35.62
C MET A 420 -2.44 8.10 -35.28
N LEU A 421 -1.26 8.39 -35.85
CA LEU A 421 -0.02 7.63 -35.62
C LEU A 421 0.79 8.16 -34.42
N GLU A 422 0.55 9.41 -34.06
CA GLU A 422 1.19 10.10 -32.95
C GLU A 422 0.13 10.78 -32.09
N GLN A 423 0.47 11.07 -30.82
CA GLN A 423 -0.40 11.82 -29.93
C GLN A 423 -0.68 13.20 -30.51
N ARG A 424 -1.92 13.66 -30.40
CA ARG A 424 -2.24 15.04 -30.76
C ARG A 424 -1.66 15.96 -29.68
N PRO A 425 -0.97 17.06 -30.04
CA PRO A 425 -0.37 18.00 -29.07
C PRO A 425 -1.34 19.04 -28.48
N GLN A 426 -2.63 18.99 -28.87
CA GLN A 426 -3.64 20.00 -28.56
C GLN A 426 -4.78 19.56 -27.57
N PRO A 427 -5.07 18.27 -27.32
CA PRO A 427 -5.77 17.84 -26.10
C PRO A 427 -4.94 18.16 -24.85
N PRO A 428 -5.55 18.26 -23.65
CA PRO A 428 -4.77 18.48 -22.45
C PRO A 428 -3.78 17.33 -22.29
N MET A 429 -2.51 17.71 -22.20
CA MET A 429 -1.38 16.78 -22.27
C MET A 429 -1.44 15.84 -21.07
N LEU A 430 -0.97 14.61 -21.28
CA LEU A 430 -0.84 13.67 -20.19
C LEU A 430 0.11 14.22 -19.12
N PRO A 431 -0.22 14.07 -17.84
CA PRO A 431 0.68 14.47 -16.77
C PRO A 431 2.00 13.71 -16.87
N PRO A 432 3.06 14.24 -16.25
CA PRO A 432 4.22 13.44 -15.90
C PRO A 432 3.80 12.12 -15.25
N PHE A 433 4.53 11.07 -15.55
CA PHE A 433 4.27 9.73 -15.04
C PHE A 433 5.58 9.06 -14.62
N HIS A 434 5.47 7.93 -13.93
CA HIS A 434 6.60 7.30 -13.25
C HIS A 434 7.31 8.29 -12.33
N VAL A 435 6.52 9.10 -11.61
CA VAL A 435 7.03 9.93 -10.54
C VAL A 435 7.60 9.01 -9.48
N ARG A 436 8.86 9.22 -9.13
CA ARG A 436 9.56 8.49 -8.08
C ARG A 436 10.09 9.49 -7.10
N ALA A 437 9.79 9.27 -5.83
CA ALA A 437 10.37 10.01 -4.73
C ALA A 437 11.39 9.11 -4.05
N ALA A 438 12.60 9.59 -3.88
CA ALA A 438 13.62 8.93 -3.08
C ALA A 438 14.06 9.88 -1.98
N SER A 439 14.10 9.37 -0.76
CA SER A 439 14.75 10.14 0.29
C SER A 439 16.25 10.21 0.01
N ARG A 440 16.81 11.42 0.12
CA ARG A 440 18.23 11.71 -0.04
C ARG A 440 18.74 12.47 1.17
N ASP A 441 20.06 12.46 1.33
CA ASP A 441 20.71 13.36 2.27
C ASP A 441 20.44 14.81 1.86
N GLY A 442 19.62 15.52 2.65
CA GLY A 442 19.23 16.91 2.41
C GLY A 442 17.86 17.17 1.78
N GLY A 443 17.05 16.13 1.47
CA GLY A 443 15.70 16.34 0.95
C GLY A 443 15.07 15.13 0.26
N ILE A 444 13.94 15.34 -0.40
CA ILE A 444 13.29 14.33 -1.25
C ILE A 444 13.69 14.61 -2.71
N GLU A 445 14.39 13.68 -3.35
CA GLU A 445 14.61 13.73 -4.79
C GLU A 445 13.38 13.16 -5.50
N LEU A 446 12.74 14.00 -6.30
CA LEU A 446 11.63 13.61 -7.15
C LEU A 446 12.14 13.50 -8.59
N THR A 447 11.89 12.37 -9.26
CA THR A 447 12.16 12.17 -10.68
C THR A 447 10.88 11.77 -11.39
N TRP A 448 10.73 12.10 -12.67
CA TRP A 448 9.56 11.75 -13.45
C TRP A 448 9.91 11.58 -14.93
N GLU A 449 9.02 10.91 -15.65
CA GLU A 449 9.07 10.80 -17.09
C GLU A 449 8.02 11.70 -17.73
N GLU A 450 8.37 12.21 -18.90
CA GLU A 450 7.43 13.01 -19.70
C GLU A 450 6.61 12.13 -20.60
N SER A 451 5.39 12.58 -20.83
CA SER A 451 4.53 11.92 -21.79
C SER A 451 5.12 11.95 -23.20
N PRO A 452 5.00 10.85 -23.99
CA PRO A 452 5.56 10.81 -25.33
C PRO A 452 5.06 11.97 -26.20
N GLY A 453 5.98 12.83 -26.64
CA GLY A 453 5.65 14.05 -27.40
C GLY A 453 5.36 15.30 -26.56
N ALA A 454 5.45 15.23 -25.23
CA ALA A 454 5.32 16.38 -24.34
C ALA A 454 6.51 17.33 -24.47
N ASN A 455 6.22 18.62 -24.47
CA ASN A 455 7.19 19.72 -24.52
C ASN A 455 6.78 20.79 -23.51
N PHE A 456 6.82 20.44 -22.22
CA PHE A 456 6.46 21.35 -21.14
C PHE A 456 7.49 22.47 -20.99
N THR A 457 6.99 23.67 -20.73
CA THR A 457 7.82 24.82 -20.36
C THR A 457 8.38 24.64 -18.94
N GLY A 458 7.66 23.94 -18.08
CA GLY A 458 8.14 23.51 -16.77
C GLY A 458 7.14 22.62 -16.04
N HIS A 459 7.40 22.37 -14.75
CA HIS A 459 6.57 21.50 -13.92
C HIS A 459 6.10 22.20 -12.65
N ARG A 460 5.01 21.70 -12.06
CA ARG A 460 4.65 22.00 -10.68
C ARG A 460 4.73 20.76 -9.83
N ILE A 461 5.34 20.89 -8.65
CA ILE A 461 5.50 19.84 -7.66
C ILE A 461 4.60 20.17 -6.48
N TYR A 462 3.62 19.30 -6.25
CA TYR A 462 2.63 19.38 -5.20
C TYR A 462 3.10 18.52 -4.03
N ILE A 463 3.11 19.06 -2.81
CA ILE A 463 3.65 18.41 -1.61
C ILE A 463 2.67 18.58 -0.46
N SER A 464 2.32 17.50 0.23
CA SER A 464 1.43 17.50 1.40
C SER A 464 1.96 16.56 2.47
N SER A 465 1.55 16.78 3.72
CA SER A 465 1.73 15.79 4.80
C SER A 465 0.54 14.83 4.96
N GLU A 466 -0.53 15.04 4.19
CA GLU A 466 -1.71 14.18 4.14
C GLU A 466 -1.93 13.67 2.70
N SER A 467 -2.38 12.42 2.56
CA SER A 467 -2.64 11.81 1.24
C SER A 467 -3.86 12.41 0.59
N GLY A 468 -3.76 12.60 -0.71
CA GLY A 468 -4.80 13.17 -1.55
C GLY A 468 -4.74 14.69 -1.59
N TYR A 469 -5.35 15.23 -2.64
CA TYR A 469 -5.58 16.66 -2.77
C TYR A 469 -6.34 17.21 -1.53
N PRO A 470 -6.05 18.43 -1.02
CA PRO A 470 -5.12 19.41 -1.55
C PRO A 470 -3.71 19.22 -1.00
N TYR A 471 -2.74 19.74 -1.74
CA TYR A 471 -1.35 19.71 -1.32
C TYR A 471 -0.98 21.04 -0.64
N ASP A 472 -0.27 20.94 0.49
CA ASP A 472 0.14 22.07 1.34
C ASP A 472 1.07 23.06 0.60
N THR A 473 1.94 22.55 -0.26
CA THR A 473 2.98 23.33 -0.95
C THR A 473 2.99 23.02 -2.45
N VAL A 474 3.12 24.07 -3.27
CA VAL A 474 3.30 23.94 -4.73
C VAL A 474 4.59 24.66 -5.13
N LEU A 475 5.55 23.90 -5.64
CA LEU A 475 6.81 24.42 -6.18
C LEU A 475 6.74 24.43 -7.70
N GLN A 476 7.36 25.42 -8.34
CA GLN A 476 7.45 25.48 -9.80
C GLN A 476 8.89 25.30 -10.26
N THR A 477 9.09 24.48 -11.29
CA THR A 477 10.41 24.14 -11.85
C THR A 477 10.47 24.48 -13.35
N GLY A 478 11.66 24.39 -13.95
CA GLY A 478 11.82 24.42 -15.40
C GLY A 478 11.48 23.08 -16.03
N SER A 479 11.92 22.87 -17.28
CA SER A 479 11.68 21.64 -18.05
C SER A 479 12.55 20.46 -17.62
N GLU A 480 13.26 20.57 -16.48
CA GLU A 480 13.96 19.44 -15.89
C GLU A 480 12.95 18.35 -15.49
N LYS A 481 13.42 17.09 -15.50
CA LYS A 481 12.62 15.89 -15.19
C LYS A 481 12.94 15.29 -13.82
N SER A 482 13.65 16.07 -13.02
CA SER A 482 13.98 15.75 -11.65
C SER A 482 14.12 17.05 -10.86
N PHE A 483 13.81 16.96 -9.56
CA PHE A 483 13.89 18.08 -8.66
C PHE A 483 14.18 17.60 -7.24
N LEU A 484 15.14 18.23 -6.58
CA LEU A 484 15.43 17.98 -5.17
C LEU A 484 14.63 18.96 -4.32
N ILE A 485 13.63 18.45 -3.62
CA ILE A 485 12.81 19.20 -2.68
C ILE A 485 13.58 19.32 -1.37
N THR A 486 13.85 20.55 -0.96
CA THR A 486 14.61 20.87 0.26
C THR A 486 13.69 21.51 1.30
N ASP A 487 14.20 21.76 2.51
CA ASP A 487 13.48 22.40 3.62
C ASP A 487 12.24 21.62 4.12
N LEU A 488 12.26 20.29 4.01
CA LEU A 488 11.25 19.40 4.56
C LEU A 488 11.57 19.03 6.02
N GLU A 489 10.55 18.92 6.87
CA GLU A 489 10.69 18.36 8.22
C GLU A 489 11.07 16.86 8.13
N PRO A 490 12.18 16.42 8.75
CA PRO A 490 12.59 15.03 8.74
C PRO A 490 11.68 14.15 9.61
N GLU A 491 11.76 12.84 9.39
CA GLU A 491 10.94 11.83 10.09
C GLU A 491 9.44 12.10 9.93
N LYS A 492 9.07 12.56 8.73
CA LYS A 492 7.70 12.93 8.38
C LYS A 492 7.31 12.34 7.05
N GLU A 493 6.05 11.94 6.97
CA GLU A 493 5.48 11.44 5.73
C GLU A 493 5.06 12.59 4.81
N TYR A 494 5.37 12.43 3.52
CA TYR A 494 4.98 13.34 2.47
C TYR A 494 4.29 12.61 1.32
N PHE A 495 3.34 13.30 0.72
CA PHE A 495 2.60 12.90 -0.46
C PHE A 495 2.89 13.90 -1.56
N LEU A 496 3.37 13.42 -2.71
CA LEU A 496 3.95 14.24 -3.76
C LEU A 496 3.32 13.95 -5.12
N CYS A 497 2.97 14.99 -5.88
CA CYS A 497 2.55 14.89 -7.27
C CYS A 497 3.32 15.86 -8.16
N VAL A 498 3.41 15.55 -9.45
CA VAL A 498 3.97 16.43 -10.48
C VAL A 498 2.95 16.68 -11.56
N SER A 499 2.85 17.92 -12.03
CA SER A 499 2.17 18.28 -13.28
C SER A 499 3.16 18.94 -14.24
N GLY A 500 2.89 18.86 -15.53
CA GLY A 500 3.58 19.64 -16.55
C GLY A 500 2.75 20.88 -16.91
N PHE A 501 3.40 21.98 -17.28
CA PHE A 501 2.71 23.12 -17.88
C PHE A 501 3.44 23.63 -19.12
N SER A 502 2.69 24.16 -20.09
CA SER A 502 3.24 24.83 -21.27
C SER A 502 2.70 26.24 -21.40
N THR A 503 3.58 27.21 -21.68
CA THR A 503 3.20 28.59 -21.99
C THR A 503 2.85 28.70 -23.48
N ARG A 504 1.62 29.12 -23.81
CA ARG A 504 1.14 29.38 -25.18
C ARG A 504 0.62 30.82 -25.29
N ASP A 505 0.39 31.30 -26.52
CA ASP A 505 -0.11 32.67 -26.77
C ASP A 505 -1.48 32.97 -26.10
N GLU A 506 -2.23 31.92 -25.73
CA GLU A 506 -3.55 31.99 -25.06
C GLU A 506 -3.50 31.87 -23.53
N GLY A 507 -2.32 31.65 -22.94
CA GLY A 507 -2.13 31.44 -21.50
C GLY A 507 -1.29 30.21 -21.17
N GLU A 508 -1.16 29.92 -19.88
CA GLU A 508 -0.46 28.73 -19.39
C GLU A 508 -1.46 27.58 -19.22
N ALA A 509 -1.13 26.41 -19.79
CA ALA A 509 -1.95 25.21 -19.69
C ALA A 509 -1.19 24.14 -18.89
N GLU A 510 -1.73 23.76 -17.75
CA GLU A 510 -1.20 22.70 -16.87
C GLU A 510 -1.92 21.37 -17.11
N THR A 511 -1.20 20.27 -16.96
CA THR A 511 -1.75 18.91 -17.07
C THR A 511 -2.55 18.51 -15.82
N GLY A 512 -3.04 17.28 -15.83
CA GLY A 512 -3.38 16.58 -14.59
C GLY A 512 -2.23 16.47 -13.59
N LEU A 513 -2.52 15.91 -12.42
CA LEU A 513 -1.48 15.48 -11.50
C LEU A 513 -0.96 14.10 -11.95
N SER A 514 0.30 13.81 -11.70
CA SER A 514 0.82 12.46 -11.75
C SER A 514 0.10 11.54 -10.76
N GLU A 515 0.48 10.26 -10.72
CA GLU A 515 0.28 9.46 -9.52
C GLU A 515 0.88 10.17 -8.29
N GLU A 516 0.20 10.01 -7.15
CA GLU A 516 0.71 10.47 -5.87
C GLU A 516 1.78 9.49 -5.38
N VAL A 517 2.96 10.02 -5.11
CA VAL A 517 4.03 9.27 -4.47
C VAL A 517 4.01 9.57 -2.99
N ARG A 518 3.82 8.53 -2.20
CA ARG A 518 3.99 8.57 -0.76
C ARG A 518 5.44 8.24 -0.42
N LEU A 519 6.07 9.07 0.39
CA LEU A 519 7.40 8.81 0.93
C LEU A 519 7.48 9.28 2.37
N TYR A 520 7.89 8.38 3.27
CA TYR A 520 8.37 8.81 4.57
C TYR A 520 9.74 9.44 4.38
N PHE A 521 9.84 10.75 4.52
CA PHE A 521 11.12 11.45 4.53
C PHE A 521 11.80 11.20 5.87
N SER A 522 12.30 10.00 6.03
CA SER A 522 13.49 9.78 6.82
C SER A 522 14.67 10.02 5.90
N PRO A 523 15.72 10.72 6.30
CA PRO A 523 16.99 10.73 5.57
C PRO A 523 17.57 9.32 5.25
N SER A 524 16.88 8.22 5.63
CA SER A 524 17.17 6.81 5.38
C SER A 524 15.94 5.96 4.88
N GLU A 525 15.93 5.49 3.59
CA GLU A 525 15.25 4.27 2.98
C GLU A 525 13.83 4.31 2.28
N GLU A 526 13.36 3.34 1.42
CA GLU A 526 13.51 2.98 -0.05
C GLU A 526 12.22 2.23 -0.64
N SER A 527 12.01 2.02 -1.98
CA SER A 527 10.75 1.58 -2.72
C SER A 527 10.61 0.07 -3.16
N LEU A 528 9.44 -0.36 -3.72
CA LEU A 528 9.20 -1.71 -4.31
C LEU A 528 10.14 -1.96 -5.49
N LEU A 529 10.84 -3.09 -5.47
CA LEU A 529 12.05 -3.25 -6.25
C LEU A 529 11.75 -3.83 -7.65
N ALA A 530 12.64 -3.56 -8.60
CA ALA A 530 12.66 -4.30 -9.86
C ALA A 530 12.88 -5.80 -9.58
N PRO A 531 12.40 -6.72 -10.44
CA PRO A 531 12.74 -8.12 -10.31
C PRO A 531 14.24 -8.25 -10.47
N VAL A 532 14.82 -9.16 -9.71
CA VAL A 532 16.26 -9.35 -9.74
C VAL A 532 16.57 -10.28 -10.90
N ASN A 533 17.37 -9.82 -11.87
CA ASN A 533 17.85 -10.68 -12.94
C ASN A 533 18.69 -11.80 -12.34
N LEU A 534 18.26 -13.06 -12.47
CA LEU A 534 18.96 -14.21 -11.86
C LEU A 534 19.89 -14.89 -12.86
N HIS A 535 19.46 -15.09 -14.11
CA HIS A 535 20.25 -15.84 -15.09
C HIS A 535 19.85 -15.52 -16.54
N PRO A 536 20.77 -15.44 -17.51
CA PRO A 536 22.20 -15.28 -17.30
C PRO A 536 22.48 -14.01 -16.48
N ALA A 537 23.34 -14.10 -15.47
CA ALA A 537 23.72 -12.99 -14.61
C ALA A 537 24.62 -11.97 -15.34
N ASP A 538 24.85 -10.79 -14.75
CA ASP A 538 25.53 -9.70 -15.46
C ASP A 538 27.01 -10.04 -15.65
N GLY A 539 27.48 -9.96 -16.89
CA GLY A 539 28.78 -10.44 -17.29
C GLY A 539 28.90 -11.96 -17.43
N ASP A 540 27.80 -12.72 -17.42
CA ASP A 540 27.86 -14.17 -17.64
C ASP A 540 28.57 -14.48 -18.95
N GLN A 541 29.57 -15.35 -18.89
CA GLN A 541 30.33 -15.77 -20.06
C GLN A 541 30.03 -17.25 -20.33
N GLY A 542 29.98 -17.63 -21.60
CA GLY A 542 29.88 -19.04 -21.93
C GLY A 542 28.46 -19.58 -22.03
N VAL A 543 27.43 -18.74 -22.21
CA VAL A 543 26.02 -19.19 -22.16
C VAL A 543 25.65 -20.02 -23.40
N LEU A 544 25.31 -21.30 -23.22
CA LEU A 544 25.02 -22.24 -24.31
C LEU A 544 23.76 -21.84 -25.09
N ARG A 545 23.92 -21.55 -26.39
CA ARG A 545 22.87 -21.01 -27.26
C ARG A 545 21.63 -21.89 -27.42
N ASP A 546 21.77 -23.20 -27.25
CA ASP A 546 20.68 -24.19 -27.33
C ASP A 546 19.95 -24.41 -26.01
N LYS A 547 20.39 -23.76 -24.92
CA LYS A 547 19.86 -23.92 -23.57
C LYS A 547 19.66 -22.60 -22.81
N ILE A 548 19.60 -21.46 -23.50
CA ILE A 548 19.44 -20.16 -22.83
C ILE A 548 18.02 -20.06 -22.26
N ILE A 549 17.95 -20.03 -20.93
CA ILE A 549 16.75 -19.73 -20.16
C ILE A 549 17.07 -18.46 -19.38
N LEU A 550 16.35 -17.38 -19.68
CA LEU A 550 16.38 -16.16 -18.88
C LEU A 550 15.57 -16.45 -17.60
N LYS A 551 16.11 -16.17 -16.41
CA LYS A 551 15.45 -16.40 -15.11
C LYS A 551 15.55 -15.14 -14.27
N ALA A 552 14.50 -14.79 -13.54
CA ALA A 552 14.46 -13.62 -12.67
C ALA A 552 13.76 -13.94 -11.35
N ALA A 553 14.18 -13.33 -10.27
CA ALA A 553 13.52 -13.43 -8.98
C ALA A 553 12.42 -12.37 -8.94
N PRO A 554 11.26 -12.68 -8.35
CA PRO A 554 10.31 -11.65 -7.97
C PRO A 554 10.98 -10.61 -7.04
N PRO A 555 10.47 -9.37 -7.00
CA PRO A 555 10.98 -8.34 -6.08
C PRO A 555 10.90 -8.79 -4.60
N GLU A 556 11.94 -8.53 -3.80
CA GLU A 556 11.87 -8.77 -2.36
C GLU A 556 10.99 -7.72 -1.67
N ALA A 557 10.01 -8.21 -0.88
CA ALA A 557 9.03 -7.46 -0.09
C ALA A 557 8.15 -6.46 -0.86
N GLY A 558 7.07 -6.98 -1.45
CA GLY A 558 5.95 -6.24 -2.02
C GLY A 558 4.89 -7.19 -2.57
N GLU A 559 3.71 -6.68 -2.94
CA GLU A 559 2.55 -7.46 -3.41
C GLU A 559 2.85 -8.53 -4.49
N ALA A 560 1.99 -9.54 -4.61
CA ALA A 560 2.16 -10.70 -5.50
C ALA A 560 2.39 -10.36 -6.99
N VAL A 561 3.43 -10.93 -7.62
CA VAL A 561 3.70 -10.69 -9.05
C VAL A 561 2.71 -11.46 -9.92
N VAL A 562 2.07 -10.79 -10.88
CA VAL A 562 1.06 -11.41 -11.77
C VAL A 562 1.57 -11.69 -13.18
N SER A 563 2.59 -10.97 -13.66
CA SER A 563 3.25 -11.26 -14.93
C SER A 563 4.64 -10.63 -15.06
N TYR A 564 5.41 -11.11 -16.03
CA TYR A 564 6.71 -10.57 -16.39
C TYR A 564 6.76 -10.17 -17.87
N ARG A 565 7.59 -9.18 -18.19
CA ARG A 565 7.97 -8.84 -19.56
C ARG A 565 9.48 -8.90 -19.70
N TRP A 566 9.97 -9.55 -20.74
CA TRP A 566 11.39 -9.77 -20.98
C TRP A 566 11.83 -9.07 -22.27
N GLN A 567 13.00 -8.44 -22.25
CA GLN A 567 13.65 -7.90 -23.43
C GLN A 567 15.10 -8.36 -23.53
N VAL A 568 15.57 -8.68 -24.74
CA VAL A 568 16.97 -9.00 -25.04
C VAL A 568 17.45 -8.18 -26.23
N PHE A 569 18.61 -7.55 -26.10
CA PHE A 569 19.25 -6.68 -27.08
C PHE A 569 20.69 -7.10 -27.33
N ALA A 570 21.16 -6.99 -28.57
CA ALA A 570 22.57 -7.17 -28.87
C ALA A 570 23.35 -5.93 -28.41
N ALA A 571 24.57 -6.12 -27.91
CA ALA A 571 25.43 -5.00 -27.53
C ALA A 571 25.65 -4.05 -28.74
N GLY A 572 25.24 -2.78 -28.58
CA GLY A 572 25.33 -1.72 -29.59
C GLY A 572 24.02 -1.24 -30.23
N ASP A 573 22.87 -1.92 -29.99
CA ASP A 573 21.55 -1.52 -30.51
C ASP A 573 20.69 -0.76 -29.46
N SER A 574 19.71 0.04 -29.90
CA SER A 574 18.78 0.76 -28.99
C SER A 574 17.65 -0.13 -28.49
N ALA A 575 17.10 0.16 -27.31
CA ALA A 575 15.99 -0.58 -26.68
C ALA A 575 14.68 -0.62 -27.49
N PHE A 576 14.60 0.12 -28.60
CA PHE A 576 13.48 0.15 -29.53
C PHE A 576 13.52 -0.96 -30.59
N ASN A 577 14.61 -1.73 -30.69
CA ASN A 577 14.72 -2.86 -31.62
C ASN A 577 15.33 -4.10 -30.96
N PRO A 578 14.63 -4.71 -29.99
CA PRO A 578 15.14 -5.88 -29.29
C PRO A 578 15.20 -7.10 -30.21
N VAL A 579 16.21 -7.94 -30.01
CA VAL A 579 16.33 -9.27 -30.65
C VAL A 579 15.20 -10.21 -30.14
N LEU A 580 14.69 -9.91 -28.94
CA LEU A 580 13.51 -10.54 -28.35
C LEU A 580 12.76 -9.56 -27.42
N ASP A 581 11.45 -9.42 -27.59
CA ASP A 581 10.53 -8.79 -26.63
C ASP A 581 9.31 -9.69 -26.48
N THR A 582 9.02 -10.12 -25.27
CA THR A 582 7.89 -11.04 -25.00
C THR A 582 6.54 -10.34 -24.95
N MET A 583 6.51 -9.00 -24.96
CA MET A 583 5.27 -8.22 -24.81
C MET A 583 4.48 -8.66 -23.55
N THR A 584 3.17 -8.96 -23.64
CA THR A 584 2.27 -9.11 -22.48
C THR A 584 1.91 -10.54 -22.04
N SER A 585 2.53 -11.62 -22.54
CA SER A 585 1.97 -12.97 -22.34
C SER A 585 2.78 -13.95 -21.46
N GLY A 586 2.17 -14.33 -20.32
CA GLY A 586 2.31 -15.63 -19.60
C GLY A 586 2.11 -15.52 -18.07
N PRO A 587 1.27 -16.36 -17.39
CA PRO A 587 1.17 -16.34 -15.93
C PRO A 587 2.43 -16.99 -15.31
N GLU A 588 2.95 -16.40 -14.22
CA GLU A 588 4.07 -16.91 -13.41
C GLU A 588 5.28 -17.48 -14.18
N MET A 589 5.76 -16.81 -15.23
CA MET A 589 7.00 -17.23 -15.90
C MET A 589 8.14 -16.32 -15.48
N ASP A 590 8.72 -16.65 -14.34
CA ASP A 590 10.02 -16.18 -13.86
C ASP A 590 11.18 -16.79 -14.69
N GLU A 591 10.87 -17.63 -15.69
CA GLU A 591 11.80 -18.22 -16.67
C GLU A 591 11.32 -18.09 -18.14
N LEU A 592 12.23 -17.77 -19.09
CA LEU A 592 11.99 -17.69 -20.54
C LEU A 592 13.08 -18.39 -21.36
N THR A 593 12.72 -19.44 -22.10
CA THR A 593 13.65 -20.15 -23.01
C THR A 593 13.81 -19.44 -24.36
N MET A 594 15.05 -19.20 -24.79
CA MET A 594 15.39 -18.62 -26.08
C MET A 594 15.71 -19.68 -27.15
N GLY A 595 15.23 -19.44 -28.38
CA GLY A 595 15.59 -20.24 -29.55
C GLY A 595 17.03 -19.97 -30.01
N SER A 596 17.79 -21.04 -30.30
CA SER A 596 19.20 -20.97 -30.70
C SER A 596 19.45 -20.28 -32.04
N ASP A 597 18.40 -20.15 -32.85
CA ASP A 597 18.38 -19.47 -34.15
C ASP A 597 18.43 -17.94 -34.04
N LYS A 598 18.08 -17.39 -32.87
CA LYS A 598 18.05 -15.93 -32.63
C LYS A 598 19.37 -15.35 -32.13
N LEU A 599 20.34 -16.18 -31.76
CA LEU A 599 21.57 -15.76 -31.06
C LEU A 599 22.85 -16.21 -31.77
N GLN A 600 23.83 -15.31 -31.85
CA GLN A 600 25.15 -15.58 -32.45
C GLN A 600 26.11 -16.13 -31.39
N ALA A 601 27.07 -16.97 -31.80
CA ALA A 601 28.15 -17.46 -30.92
C ALA A 601 29.14 -16.33 -30.61
N VAL A 602 29.72 -16.34 -29.41
CA VAL A 602 30.73 -15.35 -28.98
C VAL A 602 30.23 -13.91 -29.21
N ARG A 603 28.96 -13.67 -28.85
CA ARG A 603 28.30 -12.37 -28.98
C ARG A 603 27.72 -11.95 -27.65
N GLU A 604 27.92 -10.67 -27.35
CA GLU A 604 27.38 -10.01 -26.16
C GLU A 604 25.94 -9.57 -26.41
N TYR A 605 25.09 -9.93 -25.47
CA TYR A 605 23.69 -9.53 -25.37
C TYR A 605 23.46 -8.93 -24.00
N ALA A 606 22.45 -8.08 -23.87
CA ALA A 606 21.95 -7.68 -22.57
C ALA A 606 20.44 -7.85 -22.53
N TRP A 607 19.92 -8.16 -21.35
CA TRP A 607 18.51 -8.43 -21.15
C TRP A 607 17.98 -7.72 -19.90
N ARG A 608 16.68 -7.52 -19.85
CA ARG A 608 16.00 -6.92 -18.71
C ARG A 608 14.60 -7.47 -18.56
N ILE A 609 14.09 -7.37 -17.35
CA ILE A 609 12.76 -7.84 -16.98
C ILE A 609 12.05 -6.79 -16.12
N ALA A 610 10.74 -6.69 -16.23
CA ALA A 610 9.91 -5.97 -15.28
C ALA A 610 8.89 -6.95 -14.70
N SER A 611 8.53 -6.78 -13.43
CA SER A 611 7.42 -7.50 -12.78
C SER A 611 6.21 -6.62 -12.75
N ARG A 612 5.05 -7.23 -12.87
CA ARG A 612 3.78 -6.57 -12.67
C ARG A 612 3.21 -6.96 -11.33
N SER A 613 2.95 -5.98 -10.46
CA SER A 613 2.20 -6.15 -9.22
C SER A 613 0.75 -6.60 -9.51
N PRO A 614 0.01 -7.14 -8.52
CA PRO A 614 -1.38 -7.52 -8.73
C PRO A 614 -2.28 -6.30 -8.93
N THR A 615 -1.82 -5.13 -8.47
CA THR A 615 -2.42 -3.82 -8.70
C THR A 615 -2.08 -3.24 -10.07
N GLY A 616 -1.36 -3.98 -10.92
CA GLY A 616 -1.17 -3.70 -12.34
C GLY A 616 0.03 -2.82 -12.67
N SER A 617 0.70 -2.23 -11.66
CA SER A 617 1.90 -1.42 -11.84
C SER A 617 3.09 -2.31 -12.17
N TRP A 618 3.77 -2.00 -13.27
CA TRP A 618 5.09 -2.56 -13.55
C TRP A 618 6.09 -1.91 -12.59
N SER A 619 6.96 -2.72 -12.00
CA SER A 619 8.18 -2.22 -11.38
C SER A 619 9.07 -1.54 -12.41
N ASP A 620 10.10 -0.86 -11.94
CA ASP A 620 11.20 -0.46 -12.81
C ASP A 620 11.70 -1.69 -13.58
N TRP A 621 12.12 -1.49 -14.82
CA TRP A 621 12.94 -2.49 -15.48
C TRP A 621 14.13 -2.80 -14.58
N SER A 622 14.41 -4.07 -14.40
CA SER A 622 15.68 -4.49 -13.86
C SER A 622 16.81 -3.85 -14.65
N ARG A 623 17.92 -3.57 -13.96
CA ARG A 623 19.12 -3.08 -14.63
C ARG A 623 19.47 -4.07 -15.76
N PRO A 624 19.71 -3.59 -17.00
CA PRO A 624 20.21 -4.43 -18.07
C PRO A 624 21.35 -5.34 -17.61
N THR A 625 21.20 -6.63 -17.85
CA THR A 625 22.13 -7.67 -17.46
C THR A 625 22.75 -8.26 -18.71
N GLY A 626 24.05 -8.06 -18.88
CA GLY A 626 24.84 -8.52 -20.01
C GLY A 626 25.25 -9.99 -19.89
N PHE A 627 25.28 -10.71 -21.00
CA PHE A 627 25.94 -12.02 -21.08
C PHE A 627 26.55 -12.25 -22.46
N THR A 628 27.55 -13.13 -22.50
CA THR A 628 28.23 -13.59 -23.71
C THR A 628 27.90 -15.05 -23.95
N THR A 629 27.44 -15.35 -25.16
CA THR A 629 27.16 -16.73 -25.58
C THR A 629 28.42 -17.60 -25.68
N ALA A 630 28.28 -18.90 -25.46
CA ALA A 630 29.38 -19.85 -25.39
C ALA A 630 30.17 -20.01 -26.69
N PRO A 631 31.46 -20.40 -26.59
CA PRO A 631 32.18 -21.04 -27.68
C PRO A 631 31.45 -22.32 -28.11
N GLU A 632 31.67 -22.79 -29.33
CA GLU A 632 30.93 -23.91 -29.92
C GLU A 632 31.08 -25.27 -29.19
N THR A 633 31.94 -25.38 -28.16
CA THR A 633 32.15 -26.62 -27.36
C THR A 633 32.42 -26.33 -25.87
N ALA A 634 31.57 -26.80 -24.95
CA ALA A 634 31.72 -26.65 -23.49
C ALA A 634 32.48 -27.82 -22.80
N PHE A 635 33.05 -27.59 -21.60
CA PHE A 635 33.88 -28.55 -20.86
C PHE A 635 33.05 -29.40 -19.86
N THR A 636 33.16 -30.72 -19.93
CA THR A 636 32.43 -31.67 -19.07
C THR A 636 33.33 -32.23 -17.94
N LEU A 637 32.90 -32.03 -16.70
CA LEU A 637 33.40 -32.73 -15.51
C LEU A 637 32.79 -34.14 -15.45
N SER A 638 33.66 -35.15 -15.45
CA SER A 638 33.24 -36.55 -15.27
C SER A 638 34.36 -37.38 -14.63
N GLY A 639 33.99 -38.35 -13.79
CA GLY A 639 34.93 -39.26 -13.14
C GLY A 639 35.46 -38.79 -11.77
N PRO A 640 36.41 -39.53 -11.17
CA PRO A 640 37.03 -39.17 -9.90
C PRO A 640 38.04 -38.01 -10.06
N ILE A 641 38.06 -37.10 -9.09
CA ILE A 641 39.10 -36.07 -8.91
C ILE A 641 40.04 -36.59 -7.81
N ASP A 642 41.22 -37.06 -8.20
CA ASP A 642 42.21 -37.73 -7.33
C ASP A 642 43.47 -36.88 -7.06
N SER A 643 43.49 -35.65 -7.57
CA SER A 643 44.54 -34.66 -7.42
C SER A 643 43.95 -33.25 -7.43
N GLU A 644 44.77 -32.22 -7.20
CA GLU A 644 44.29 -30.83 -7.19
C GLU A 644 43.80 -30.41 -8.58
N MET A 645 42.54 -29.95 -8.65
CA MET A 645 41.89 -29.47 -9.86
C MET A 645 41.36 -28.05 -9.65
N HIS A 646 41.60 -27.17 -10.63
CA HIS A 646 41.15 -25.78 -10.63
C HIS A 646 40.09 -25.55 -11.69
N LEU A 647 38.90 -25.12 -11.28
CA LEU A 647 37.88 -24.61 -12.21
C LEU A 647 38.09 -23.12 -12.40
N GLN A 648 38.42 -22.72 -13.62
CA GLN A 648 38.79 -21.36 -13.98
C GLN A 648 37.59 -20.62 -14.57
N LYS A 649 37.37 -19.36 -14.17
CA LYS A 649 36.26 -18.54 -14.69
C LYS A 649 36.29 -18.43 -16.21
N ALA A 650 37.48 -18.32 -16.82
CA ALA A 650 37.65 -18.20 -18.27
C ALA A 650 37.16 -19.43 -19.08
N LYS A 651 36.94 -20.58 -18.43
CA LYS A 651 36.45 -21.82 -19.04
C LYS A 651 35.05 -22.20 -18.58
N SER A 652 34.42 -21.35 -17.76
CA SER A 652 33.03 -21.48 -17.36
C SER A 652 32.10 -21.35 -18.59
N PRO A 653 30.95 -22.05 -18.63
CA PRO A 653 30.44 -23.01 -17.64
C PRO A 653 31.04 -24.41 -17.73
N TYR A 654 31.03 -25.11 -16.59
CA TYR A 654 31.40 -26.52 -16.45
C TYR A 654 30.16 -27.42 -16.33
N PHE A 655 30.18 -28.61 -16.93
CA PHE A 655 29.04 -29.54 -16.90
C PHE A 655 29.36 -30.84 -16.17
N VAL A 656 28.60 -31.16 -15.13
CA VAL A 656 28.65 -32.44 -14.40
C VAL A 656 27.64 -33.41 -15.03
N ALA A 657 28.07 -34.12 -16.07
CA ALA A 657 27.21 -35.06 -16.81
C ALA A 657 27.04 -36.43 -16.11
N GLY A 658 27.92 -36.75 -15.15
CA GLY A 658 27.90 -37.96 -14.34
C GLY A 658 28.20 -37.66 -12.87
N ASN A 659 27.95 -38.63 -11.97
CA ASN A 659 28.34 -38.45 -10.57
C ASN A 659 29.86 -38.21 -10.49
N THR A 660 30.25 -37.14 -9.82
CA THR A 660 31.64 -36.71 -9.66
C THR A 660 32.02 -36.85 -8.20
N ILE A 661 33.22 -37.37 -7.94
CA ILE A 661 33.70 -37.63 -6.58
C ILE A 661 35.06 -36.96 -6.41
N ILE A 662 35.20 -36.10 -5.42
CA ILE A 662 36.49 -35.64 -4.93
C ILE A 662 36.99 -36.72 -3.97
N MET A 663 38.02 -37.45 -4.38
CA MET A 663 38.61 -38.54 -3.60
C MET A 663 39.38 -38.00 -2.39
N SER A 664 39.75 -38.85 -1.43
CA SER A 664 40.35 -38.42 -0.15
C SER A 664 41.63 -37.57 -0.29
N GLU A 665 42.43 -37.82 -1.33
CA GLU A 665 43.64 -37.04 -1.65
C GLU A 665 43.38 -35.91 -2.66
N GLY A 666 42.16 -35.84 -3.20
CA GLY A 666 41.76 -34.85 -4.19
C GLY A 666 41.34 -33.54 -3.55
N ARG A 667 41.63 -32.44 -4.24
CA ARG A 667 41.21 -31.09 -3.85
C ARG A 667 40.60 -30.39 -5.05
N LEU A 668 39.36 -29.93 -4.93
CA LEU A 668 38.71 -29.12 -5.95
C LEU A 668 38.71 -27.66 -5.49
N VAL A 669 39.40 -26.81 -6.24
CA VAL A 669 39.41 -25.36 -6.04
C VAL A 669 38.59 -24.73 -7.16
N ILE A 670 37.61 -23.91 -6.80
CA ILE A 670 36.72 -23.26 -7.76
C ILE A 670 36.91 -21.75 -7.65
N GLU A 671 37.28 -21.11 -8.76
CA GLU A 671 37.46 -19.65 -8.81
C GLU A 671 36.11 -18.91 -8.67
N PRO A 672 36.11 -17.68 -8.14
CA PRO A 672 34.92 -16.83 -8.10
C PRO A 672 34.22 -16.69 -9.45
N GLY A 673 32.89 -16.69 -9.44
CA GLY A 673 32.04 -16.52 -10.63
C GLY A 673 31.90 -17.77 -11.50
N VAL A 674 32.52 -18.91 -11.17
CA VAL A 674 32.38 -20.13 -11.97
C VAL A 674 30.96 -20.70 -11.86
N ALA A 675 30.39 -21.11 -12.99
CA ALA A 675 29.14 -21.85 -13.06
C ALA A 675 29.37 -23.35 -13.31
N VAL A 676 28.75 -24.18 -12.47
CA VAL A 676 28.79 -25.64 -12.52
C VAL A 676 27.36 -26.16 -12.70
N HIS A 677 27.07 -26.68 -13.89
CA HIS A 677 25.76 -27.20 -14.27
C HIS A 677 25.70 -28.72 -14.12
N PHE A 678 24.73 -29.23 -13.38
CA PHE A 678 24.54 -30.66 -13.14
C PHE A 678 23.43 -31.22 -14.02
N ALA A 679 23.72 -32.36 -14.65
CA ALA A 679 22.67 -33.16 -15.28
C ALA A 679 21.66 -33.66 -14.21
N PRO A 680 20.39 -33.92 -14.57
CA PRO A 680 19.38 -34.42 -13.64
C PRO A 680 19.83 -35.66 -12.86
N GLY A 681 19.60 -35.63 -11.54
CA GLY A 681 19.96 -36.68 -10.58
C GLY A 681 21.45 -36.88 -10.29
N LYS A 682 22.36 -36.03 -10.79
CA LYS A 682 23.81 -36.17 -10.56
C LYS A 682 24.27 -35.47 -9.29
N ASN A 683 25.24 -36.07 -8.60
CA ASN A 683 25.79 -35.58 -7.33
C ASN A 683 27.26 -35.20 -7.47
N LEU A 684 27.69 -34.27 -6.62
CA LEU A 684 29.10 -34.06 -6.28
C LEU A 684 29.34 -34.61 -4.88
N LYS A 685 30.10 -35.71 -4.75
CA LYS A 685 30.46 -36.27 -3.44
C LYS A 685 31.87 -35.81 -3.05
N VAL A 686 32.02 -35.26 -1.86
CA VAL A 686 33.28 -34.75 -1.31
C VAL A 686 33.78 -35.73 -0.23
N ARG A 687 34.89 -36.42 -0.51
CA ARG A 687 35.65 -37.24 0.46
C ARG A 687 37.05 -36.69 0.74
N GLY A 688 37.53 -35.76 -0.09
CA GLY A 688 38.76 -34.99 0.14
C GLY A 688 38.41 -33.58 0.57
N GLU A 689 38.83 -32.58 -0.22
CA GLU A 689 38.63 -31.17 0.11
C GLU A 689 37.93 -30.41 -1.02
N LEU A 690 36.93 -29.61 -0.66
CA LEU A 690 36.28 -28.66 -1.57
C LEU A 690 36.51 -27.23 -1.07
N GLN A 691 37.18 -26.42 -1.88
CA GLN A 691 37.30 -24.98 -1.68
C GLN A 691 36.51 -24.24 -2.75
N ALA A 692 35.26 -23.92 -2.43
CA ALA A 692 34.40 -23.08 -3.25
C ALA A 692 34.25 -21.73 -2.55
N ARG A 693 35.10 -20.77 -2.94
CA ARG A 693 35.16 -19.44 -2.33
C ARG A 693 34.88 -18.39 -3.40
N GLY A 694 33.60 -18.08 -3.56
CA GLY A 694 33.17 -16.95 -4.37
C GLY A 694 33.42 -15.62 -3.66
N THR A 695 32.85 -14.57 -4.22
CA THR A 695 32.74 -13.26 -3.58
C THR A 695 31.32 -12.76 -3.73
N ALA A 696 30.91 -11.76 -2.96
CA ALA A 696 29.58 -11.15 -3.12
C ALA A 696 29.30 -10.71 -4.57
N ASP A 697 30.30 -10.18 -5.27
CA ASP A 697 30.17 -9.71 -6.66
C ASP A 697 30.31 -10.83 -7.71
N ALA A 698 30.84 -12.00 -7.32
CA ALA A 698 31.10 -13.12 -8.21
C ALA A 698 30.89 -14.44 -7.46
N PRO A 699 29.64 -14.82 -7.14
CA PRO A 699 29.34 -16.06 -6.47
C PRO A 699 29.64 -17.26 -7.36
N ILE A 700 29.92 -18.41 -6.74
CA ILE A 700 30.05 -19.68 -7.46
C ILE A 700 28.66 -20.29 -7.60
N LEU A 701 28.24 -20.60 -8.84
CA LEU A 701 26.91 -21.12 -9.12
C LEU A 701 26.94 -22.64 -9.29
N PHE A 702 26.22 -23.37 -8.43
CA PHE A 702 25.89 -24.78 -8.60
C PHE A 702 24.42 -24.91 -8.99
N THR A 703 24.14 -25.25 -10.25
CA THR A 703 22.77 -25.23 -10.79
C THR A 703 22.50 -26.39 -11.75
N ARG A 704 21.27 -26.48 -12.27
CA ARG A 704 20.83 -27.50 -13.23
C ARG A 704 21.35 -27.24 -14.66
N GLU A 705 21.66 -28.30 -15.38
CA GLU A 705 21.97 -28.26 -16.83
C GLU A 705 20.70 -28.18 -17.68
N SER A 706 19.60 -28.78 -17.22
CA SER A 706 18.36 -28.92 -17.98
C SER A 706 17.14 -29.06 -17.06
N SER A 707 15.95 -29.25 -17.63
CA SER A 707 14.72 -29.51 -16.88
C SER A 707 14.84 -30.80 -16.07
N GLY A 708 15.08 -30.69 -14.77
CA GLY A 708 15.14 -31.79 -13.83
C GLY A 708 16.05 -31.47 -12.65
N ARG A 709 15.66 -31.90 -11.44
CA ARG A 709 16.46 -31.65 -10.24
C ARG A 709 17.76 -32.44 -10.30
N TRP A 710 18.88 -31.79 -10.01
CA TRP A 710 20.14 -32.52 -9.76
C TRP A 710 20.13 -33.14 -8.36
N GLY A 711 21.18 -33.88 -8.03
CA GLY A 711 21.35 -34.51 -6.73
C GLY A 711 21.76 -33.51 -5.64
N SER A 712 22.60 -33.96 -4.72
CA SER A 712 23.15 -33.13 -3.65
C SER A 712 24.66 -32.90 -3.84
N ILE A 713 25.18 -31.85 -3.21
CA ILE A 713 26.59 -31.83 -2.80
C ILE A 713 26.66 -32.58 -1.47
N ILE A 714 27.41 -33.67 -1.44
CA ILE A 714 27.45 -34.60 -0.31
C ILE A 714 28.80 -34.51 0.37
N PHE A 715 28.84 -34.01 1.60
CA PHE A 715 30.03 -33.99 2.44
C PHE A 715 30.09 -35.26 3.27
N ALA A 716 30.95 -36.16 2.83
CA ALA A 716 30.95 -37.55 3.26
C ALA A 716 32.06 -37.85 4.25
N GLU A 717 32.22 -39.12 4.57
CA GLU A 717 33.33 -39.59 5.37
C GLU A 717 34.68 -39.18 4.76
N GLN A 718 35.64 -38.82 5.61
CA GLN A 718 37.01 -38.37 5.24
C GLN A 718 37.11 -36.99 4.59
N CYS A 719 35.98 -36.31 4.36
CA CYS A 719 35.99 -34.90 3.95
C CYS A 719 36.79 -34.07 4.96
N ALA A 720 37.68 -33.20 4.48
CA ALA A 720 38.47 -32.33 5.33
C ALA A 720 37.57 -31.30 6.04
N ASP A 721 37.48 -31.37 7.37
CA ASP A 721 36.70 -30.42 8.17
C ASP A 721 37.26 -29.00 8.08
N ALA A 722 36.40 -28.00 8.25
CA ALA A 722 36.84 -26.61 8.35
C ALA A 722 37.58 -26.38 9.67
N ILE A 723 38.74 -25.73 9.59
CA ILE A 723 39.51 -25.29 10.75
C ILE A 723 39.20 -23.81 10.98
N LEU A 724 38.73 -23.48 12.19
CA LEU A 724 38.41 -22.11 12.60
C LEU A 724 39.31 -21.67 13.77
N ASP A 725 39.60 -20.37 13.88
CA ASP A 725 40.22 -19.79 15.07
C ASP A 725 39.22 -19.62 16.24
N ASP A 726 39.70 -19.12 17.38
CA ASP A 726 38.89 -18.87 18.58
C ASP A 726 37.75 -17.85 18.34
N GLN A 727 37.85 -17.04 17.28
CA GLN A 727 36.84 -16.08 16.85
C GLN A 727 35.91 -16.63 15.75
N ARG A 728 36.00 -17.94 15.45
CA ARG A 728 35.27 -18.63 14.37
C ARG A 728 35.63 -18.14 12.96
N THR A 729 36.82 -17.56 12.78
CA THR A 729 37.34 -17.18 11.47
C THR A 729 37.95 -18.40 10.78
N TYR A 730 37.65 -18.58 9.50
CA TYR A 730 38.18 -19.68 8.70
C TYR A 730 39.70 -19.60 8.53
N ILE A 731 40.36 -20.75 8.67
CA ILE A 731 41.80 -20.94 8.46
C ILE A 731 42.05 -21.84 7.24
N ASP A 732 41.47 -23.04 7.22
CA ASP A 732 41.69 -24.04 6.16
C ASP A 732 40.59 -25.12 6.14
N GLY A 733 40.63 -26.04 5.17
CA GLY A 733 39.71 -27.18 5.04
C GLY A 733 38.51 -26.90 4.13
N THR A 734 37.46 -27.72 4.21
CA THR A 734 36.30 -27.61 3.31
C THR A 734 35.42 -26.40 3.63
N ILE A 735 35.18 -25.57 2.63
CA ILE A 735 34.41 -24.34 2.74
C ILE A 735 33.55 -24.10 1.51
N LEU A 736 32.31 -23.69 1.76
CA LEU A 736 31.46 -23.01 0.80
C LEU A 736 31.26 -21.59 1.32
N GLU A 737 31.79 -20.62 0.58
CA GLU A 737 31.68 -19.19 0.88
C GLU A 737 31.24 -18.44 -0.38
N PHE A 738 30.15 -17.66 -0.30
CA PHE A 738 29.56 -16.98 -1.47
C PHE A 738 29.23 -17.92 -2.64
N CYS A 739 28.52 -19.00 -2.34
CA CYS A 739 28.01 -19.94 -3.34
C CYS A 739 26.49 -19.82 -3.48
N SER A 740 25.98 -20.02 -4.70
CA SER A 740 24.55 -20.20 -4.99
C SER A 740 24.31 -21.68 -5.30
N ILE A 741 23.41 -22.33 -4.54
CA ILE A 741 23.05 -23.75 -4.65
C ILE A 741 21.55 -23.83 -4.96
N ASP A 742 21.22 -23.98 -6.26
CA ASP A 742 19.85 -23.93 -6.77
C ASP A 742 19.43 -25.19 -7.56
N GLY A 743 18.15 -25.55 -7.44
CA GLY A 743 17.50 -26.52 -8.32
C GLY A 743 17.92 -27.98 -8.11
N GLY A 744 18.58 -28.28 -6.98
CA GLY A 744 19.05 -29.62 -6.63
C GLY A 744 18.25 -30.26 -5.50
N LYS A 745 18.94 -31.07 -4.69
CA LYS A 745 18.48 -31.61 -3.39
C LYS A 745 19.25 -31.00 -2.21
N GLY A 746 19.83 -29.81 -2.39
CA GLY A 746 20.57 -29.10 -1.35
C GLY A 746 21.89 -29.76 -0.95
N LEU A 747 22.36 -29.37 0.23
CA LEU A 747 23.59 -29.87 0.86
C LEU A 747 23.26 -31.04 1.79
N LEU A 748 24.03 -32.12 1.68
CA LEU A 748 23.93 -33.26 2.59
C LEU A 748 25.25 -33.45 3.34
N ILE A 749 25.21 -33.25 4.64
CA ILE A 749 26.32 -33.48 5.56
C ILE A 749 26.11 -34.83 6.24
N GLU A 750 26.91 -35.82 5.84
CA GLU A 750 26.78 -37.19 6.36
C GLU A 750 27.66 -37.44 7.58
N SER A 751 28.88 -36.90 7.64
CA SER A 751 29.83 -37.13 8.75
C SER A 751 31.04 -36.18 8.77
N SER A 752 30.86 -34.91 8.40
CA SER A 752 31.94 -33.91 8.35
C SER A 752 31.46 -32.54 8.82
N SER A 753 32.39 -31.62 9.03
CA SER A 753 32.15 -30.30 9.60
C SER A 753 32.63 -29.20 8.65
N PRO A 754 32.01 -29.05 7.45
CA PRO A 754 32.31 -27.94 6.56
C PRO A 754 31.88 -26.61 7.17
N LEU A 755 32.54 -25.53 6.77
CA LEU A 755 32.04 -24.17 6.99
C LEU A 755 31.14 -23.81 5.81
N ILE A 756 29.88 -23.50 6.09
CA ILE A 756 28.91 -23.00 5.10
C ILE A 756 28.58 -21.57 5.49
N LYS A 757 29.07 -20.62 4.70
CA LYS A 757 29.06 -19.22 5.07
C LYS A 757 28.65 -18.32 3.93
N ASN A 758 27.77 -17.34 4.18
CA ASN A 758 27.38 -16.35 3.18
C ASN A 758 26.95 -16.96 1.83
N CYS A 759 26.33 -18.14 1.85
CA CYS A 759 25.81 -18.79 0.66
C CYS A 759 24.31 -18.52 0.50
N GLU A 760 23.84 -18.58 -0.74
CA GLU A 760 22.41 -18.68 -1.08
C GLU A 760 22.07 -20.14 -1.36
N ILE A 761 21.09 -20.69 -0.65
CA ILE A 761 20.67 -22.09 -0.76
C ILE A 761 19.16 -22.09 -1.02
N ALA A 762 18.80 -22.27 -2.29
CA ALA A 762 17.45 -21.98 -2.75
C ALA A 762 16.84 -23.02 -3.70
N GLY A 763 15.51 -23.08 -3.74
CA GLY A 763 14.79 -23.82 -4.80
C GLY A 763 15.02 -25.33 -4.80
N ASN A 764 15.54 -25.92 -3.72
CA ASN A 764 15.89 -27.33 -3.67
C ASN A 764 14.67 -28.22 -3.38
N GLY A 765 14.61 -29.41 -4.00
CA GLY A 765 13.53 -30.39 -3.82
C GLY A 765 13.80 -31.34 -2.66
N GLY A 766 14.32 -30.77 -1.58
CA GLY A 766 14.71 -31.36 -0.31
C GLY A 766 15.07 -30.23 0.64
N SER A 767 15.47 -30.55 1.86
CA SER A 767 16.00 -29.53 2.78
C SER A 767 17.17 -28.80 2.13
N GLY A 768 17.25 -27.48 2.30
CA GLY A 768 18.40 -26.70 1.84
C GLY A 768 19.71 -27.26 2.39
N ILE A 769 19.73 -27.57 3.69
CA ILE A 769 20.83 -28.27 4.36
C ILE A 769 20.27 -29.43 5.18
N THR A 770 20.78 -30.63 4.93
CA THR A 770 20.52 -31.82 5.75
C THR A 770 21.78 -32.21 6.52
N ILE A 771 21.65 -32.33 7.84
CA ILE A 771 22.74 -32.71 8.74
C ILE A 771 22.34 -34.00 9.45
N ARG A 772 23.08 -35.08 9.14
CA ARG A 772 22.91 -36.38 9.81
C ARG A 772 23.93 -36.58 10.92
N GLN A 773 25.17 -36.17 10.66
CA GLN A 773 26.28 -36.26 11.61
C GLN A 773 27.38 -35.27 11.17
N GLY A 774 28.13 -34.74 12.14
CA GLY A 774 29.10 -33.66 11.95
C GLY A 774 28.67 -32.38 12.65
N GLY A 775 29.65 -31.52 12.95
CA GLY A 775 29.44 -30.24 13.65
C GLY A 775 29.71 -29.03 12.74
N PRO A 776 28.98 -28.87 11.62
CA PRO A 776 29.17 -27.73 10.75
C PRO A 776 28.83 -26.42 11.45
N VAL A 777 29.47 -25.34 10.97
CA VAL A 777 29.06 -23.98 11.27
C VAL A 777 28.31 -23.45 10.05
N ILE A 778 27.07 -23.02 10.27
CA ILE A 778 26.18 -22.47 9.25
C ILE A 778 25.92 -21.02 9.62
N ALA A 779 26.62 -20.11 8.95
CA ALA A 779 26.66 -18.70 9.35
C ALA A 779 26.39 -17.72 8.20
N GLY A 780 25.50 -16.74 8.41
CA GLY A 780 25.31 -15.65 7.45
C GLY A 780 24.72 -16.07 6.11
N ASN A 781 24.11 -17.25 6.02
CA ASN A 781 23.54 -17.76 4.77
C ASN A 781 22.12 -17.22 4.56
N ASP A 782 21.70 -17.25 3.30
CA ASP A 782 20.32 -17.08 2.90
C ASP A 782 19.75 -18.42 2.42
N ILE A 783 18.74 -18.94 3.12
CA ILE A 783 18.20 -20.28 2.91
C ILE A 783 16.71 -20.15 2.66
N HIS A 784 16.28 -20.31 1.41
CA HIS A 784 14.90 -20.02 1.06
C HIS A 784 14.27 -20.84 -0.06
N HIS A 785 12.94 -20.89 -0.12
CA HIS A 785 12.21 -21.56 -1.21
C HIS A 785 12.60 -23.04 -1.41
N ASN A 786 13.09 -23.68 -0.35
CA ASN A 786 13.38 -25.11 -0.37
C ASN A 786 12.14 -25.90 0.06
N GLU A 787 11.90 -27.02 -0.61
CA GLU A 787 10.73 -27.87 -0.42
C GLU A 787 11.17 -29.25 0.06
N ALA A 788 11.09 -29.47 1.37
CA ALA A 788 11.40 -30.76 1.97
C ALA A 788 10.13 -31.64 2.05
N PRO A 789 10.12 -32.85 1.48
CA PRO A 789 9.02 -33.80 1.65
C PRO A 789 8.97 -34.43 3.06
N THR A 790 9.82 -33.96 3.97
CA THR A 790 9.97 -34.42 5.35
C THR A 790 10.07 -33.20 6.27
N ASN A 791 10.91 -33.22 7.31
CA ASN A 791 11.11 -32.10 8.22
C ASN A 791 12.20 -31.15 7.70
N GLY A 792 12.24 -29.92 8.22
CA GLY A 792 13.34 -28.98 8.02
C GLY A 792 13.42 -28.46 6.59
N GLY A 793 12.48 -27.60 6.18
CA GLY A 793 12.46 -27.07 4.81
C GLY A 793 13.75 -26.35 4.47
N GLY A 794 14.20 -25.43 5.33
CA GLY A 794 15.51 -24.80 5.23
C GLY A 794 16.62 -25.72 5.75
N ILE A 795 16.58 -26.04 7.04
CA ILE A 795 17.59 -26.87 7.71
C ILE A 795 16.93 -28.06 8.41
N TYR A 796 17.37 -29.25 8.05
CA TYR A 796 17.11 -30.48 8.80
C TYR A 796 18.34 -30.88 9.58
N ALA A 797 18.26 -30.83 10.91
CA ALA A 797 19.31 -31.24 11.81
C ALA A 797 18.78 -32.30 12.79
N TYR A 798 19.28 -33.52 12.63
CA TYR A 798 18.99 -34.64 13.53
C TYR A 798 20.31 -35.29 13.91
N THR A 799 20.86 -34.89 15.06
CA THR A 799 22.20 -35.31 15.47
C THR A 799 22.41 -35.22 16.99
N ASN A 800 23.51 -35.79 17.47
CA ASN A 800 24.07 -35.62 18.80
C ASN A 800 25.31 -34.70 18.82
N ASP A 801 25.73 -34.18 17.67
CA ASP A 801 26.85 -33.25 17.54
C ASP A 801 26.43 -31.81 17.79
N ILE A 802 27.39 -30.97 18.18
CA ILE A 802 27.15 -29.54 18.39
C ILE A 802 27.13 -28.83 17.03
N ILE A 803 25.99 -28.20 16.72
CA ILE A 803 25.78 -27.42 15.49
C ILE A 803 25.50 -25.98 15.88
N TYR A 804 26.11 -25.06 15.13
CA TYR A 804 25.84 -23.63 15.24
C TYR A 804 25.14 -23.14 13.97
N VAL A 805 23.92 -22.62 14.14
CA VAL A 805 23.13 -21.94 13.11
C VAL A 805 23.03 -20.48 13.52
N LEU A 806 23.87 -19.65 12.91
CA LEU A 806 24.15 -18.28 13.38
C LEU A 806 23.82 -17.24 12.31
N SER A 807 23.03 -16.23 12.66
CA SER A 807 22.87 -15.03 11.82
C SER A 807 22.45 -15.33 10.37
N ASN A 808 21.66 -16.38 10.16
CA ASN A 808 21.14 -16.73 8.84
C ASN A 808 19.79 -16.07 8.60
N LYS A 809 19.49 -15.82 7.32
CA LYS A 809 18.12 -15.59 6.84
C LYS A 809 17.55 -16.94 6.40
N ILE A 810 16.44 -17.35 7.00
CA ILE A 810 15.80 -18.63 6.71
C ILE A 810 14.33 -18.36 6.44
N HIS A 811 13.96 -18.31 5.17
CA HIS A 811 12.62 -17.85 4.81
C HIS A 811 11.95 -18.55 3.65
N HIS A 812 10.62 -18.53 3.59
CA HIS A 812 9.85 -19.11 2.48
C HIS A 812 10.16 -20.60 2.20
N ASN A 813 10.66 -21.33 3.20
CA ASN A 813 10.88 -22.76 3.08
C ASN A 813 9.62 -23.54 3.47
N THR A 814 9.42 -24.69 2.83
CA THR A 814 8.27 -25.56 3.08
C THR A 814 8.73 -26.95 3.50
N ALA A 815 8.14 -27.44 4.59
CA ALA A 815 8.29 -28.81 5.07
C ALA A 815 6.93 -29.53 5.06
N ASP A 816 6.85 -30.69 4.42
CA ASP A 816 5.71 -31.59 4.54
C ASP A 816 5.63 -32.23 5.94
N GLY A 817 6.66 -32.12 6.77
CA GLY A 817 6.69 -32.51 8.17
C GLY A 817 6.77 -31.30 9.12
N ASP A 818 7.66 -31.39 10.11
CA ASP A 818 7.90 -30.38 11.14
C ASP A 818 9.05 -29.43 10.76
N GLY A 819 9.07 -28.23 11.33
CA GLY A 819 10.18 -27.29 11.17
C GLY A 819 10.26 -26.72 9.76
N GLY A 820 9.31 -25.85 9.38
CA GLY A 820 9.25 -25.28 8.03
C GLY A 820 10.57 -24.57 7.68
N GLY A 821 11.07 -23.74 8.60
CA GLY A 821 12.42 -23.18 8.51
C GLY A 821 13.46 -24.17 8.99
N ILE A 822 13.39 -24.52 10.28
CA ILE A 822 14.40 -25.36 10.95
C ILE A 822 13.73 -26.50 11.70
N TYR A 823 14.19 -27.72 11.45
CA TYR A 823 13.97 -28.86 12.33
C TYR A 823 15.25 -29.17 13.10
N ALA A 824 15.29 -28.74 14.37
CA ALA A 824 16.43 -28.91 15.26
C ALA A 824 16.12 -29.97 16.31
N TYR A 825 16.62 -31.19 16.10
CA TYR A 825 16.43 -32.31 17.00
C TYR A 825 17.76 -32.82 17.56
N GLY A 826 18.00 -32.52 18.84
CA GLY A 826 19.14 -33.01 19.60
C GLY A 826 18.90 -34.37 20.25
N TYR A 827 19.84 -35.29 20.11
CA TYR A 827 19.81 -36.59 20.79
C TYR A 827 20.52 -36.51 22.16
N MET A 828 19.84 -36.87 23.25
CA MET A 828 20.32 -36.94 24.66
C MET A 828 20.32 -35.62 25.50
N ASN A 829 21.11 -35.54 26.59
CA ASN A 829 20.89 -34.63 27.74
C ASN A 829 21.59 -33.26 27.67
N THR A 830 22.18 -32.88 26.53
CA THR A 830 22.85 -31.58 26.33
C THR A 830 22.22 -30.86 25.14
N SER A 831 22.07 -29.54 25.19
CA SER A 831 21.67 -28.76 24.02
C SER A 831 22.68 -28.95 22.90
N THR A 832 22.26 -29.49 21.76
CA THR A 832 23.17 -29.83 20.66
C THR A 832 23.10 -28.83 19.50
N ILE A 833 21.93 -28.24 19.25
CA ILE A 833 21.76 -27.30 18.13
C ILE A 833 21.46 -25.92 18.71
N HIS A 834 22.36 -24.98 18.38
CA HIS A 834 22.29 -23.59 18.78
C HIS A 834 21.75 -22.77 17.61
N VAL A 835 20.48 -22.38 17.69
CA VAL A 835 19.81 -21.47 16.74
C VAL A 835 19.86 -20.06 17.33
N GLU A 836 20.83 -19.27 16.89
CA GLU A 836 21.16 -17.99 17.50
C GLU A 836 21.16 -16.84 16.48
N ASP A 837 20.50 -15.74 16.85
CA ASP A 837 20.49 -14.48 16.09
C ASP A 837 20.05 -14.61 14.63
N ASN A 838 19.17 -15.57 14.31
CA ASN A 838 18.66 -15.78 12.95
C ASN A 838 17.37 -14.98 12.69
N ASP A 839 17.14 -14.69 11.42
CA ASP A 839 15.86 -14.17 10.92
C ASP A 839 15.09 -15.30 10.22
N ILE A 840 14.04 -15.80 10.86
CA ILE A 840 13.30 -17.00 10.46
C ILE A 840 11.87 -16.60 10.11
N THR A 841 11.58 -16.42 8.82
CA THR A 841 10.33 -15.78 8.40
C THR A 841 9.58 -16.49 7.29
N ALA A 842 8.24 -16.38 7.27
CA ALA A 842 7.41 -16.86 6.17
C ALA A 842 7.62 -18.35 5.80
N ASN A 843 8.09 -19.18 6.74
CA ASN A 843 8.24 -20.62 6.52
C ASN A 843 6.95 -21.36 6.82
N THR A 844 6.76 -22.50 6.15
CA THR A 844 5.54 -23.31 6.26
C THR A 844 5.85 -24.76 6.63
N ALA A 845 5.15 -25.29 7.64
CA ALA A 845 5.17 -26.70 8.02
C ALA A 845 3.75 -27.29 7.97
N THR A 846 3.59 -28.51 7.43
CA THR A 846 2.31 -29.22 7.59
C THR A 846 2.19 -29.90 8.96
N GLY A 847 3.31 -30.14 9.63
CA GLY A 847 3.38 -30.54 11.03
C GLY A 847 3.45 -29.34 11.97
N ASN A 848 4.40 -29.39 12.89
CA ASN A 848 4.63 -28.42 13.96
C ASN A 848 5.83 -27.53 13.67
N GLY A 849 5.88 -26.35 14.32
CA GLY A 849 7.04 -25.46 14.23
C GLY A 849 7.15 -24.87 12.83
N GLY A 850 6.24 -23.96 12.47
CA GLY A 850 6.25 -23.33 11.14
C GLY A 850 7.60 -22.67 10.86
N GLY A 851 8.11 -21.91 11.84
CA GLY A 851 9.48 -21.41 11.85
C GLY A 851 10.45 -22.48 12.33
N VAL A 852 10.34 -22.85 13.61
CA VAL A 852 11.29 -23.75 14.28
C VAL A 852 10.58 -24.88 15.01
N TYR A 853 10.99 -26.10 14.72
CA TYR A 853 10.79 -27.24 15.62
C TYR A 853 12.05 -27.44 16.44
N LEU A 854 11.92 -27.34 17.76
CA LEU A 854 13.03 -27.37 18.70
C LEU A 854 12.87 -28.54 19.67
N SER A 855 13.84 -29.45 19.64
CA SER A 855 13.96 -30.54 20.60
C SER A 855 15.36 -30.59 21.18
N ARG A 856 15.49 -30.49 22.52
CA ARG A 856 16.78 -30.59 23.23
C ARG A 856 17.85 -29.66 22.63
N SER A 857 17.42 -28.46 22.30
CA SER A 857 18.17 -27.47 21.53
C SER A 857 17.77 -26.07 22.03
N SER A 858 18.45 -25.03 21.57
CA SER A 858 18.16 -23.65 21.98
C SER A 858 17.82 -22.76 20.80
N ALA A 859 16.81 -21.91 20.98
CA ALA A 859 16.51 -20.77 20.13
C ALA A 859 16.71 -19.49 20.95
N ILE A 860 17.76 -18.73 20.64
CA ILE A 860 18.15 -17.53 21.38
C ILE A 860 18.27 -16.33 20.45
N GLY A 861 17.66 -15.19 20.79
CA GLY A 861 17.89 -13.93 20.07
C GLY A 861 17.34 -13.90 18.64
N ASN A 862 16.45 -14.83 18.28
CA ASN A 862 15.95 -14.93 16.90
C ASN A 862 14.75 -14.02 16.67
N ARG A 863 14.62 -13.52 15.44
CA ARG A 863 13.37 -12.99 14.91
C ARG A 863 12.62 -14.11 14.19
N ILE A 864 11.39 -14.38 14.63
CA ILE A 864 10.57 -15.50 14.15
C ILE A 864 9.19 -14.94 13.77
N ASP A 865 9.06 -14.57 12.50
CA ASP A 865 7.95 -13.73 12.04
C ASP A 865 7.19 -14.30 10.84
N GLY A 866 5.85 -14.31 10.90
CA GLY A 866 5.02 -14.66 9.75
C GLY A 866 5.06 -16.14 9.34
N ASN A 867 5.49 -17.05 10.21
CA ASN A 867 5.57 -18.48 9.89
C ASN A 867 4.24 -19.21 10.13
N THR A 868 4.02 -20.31 9.41
CA THR A 868 2.76 -21.06 9.45
C THR A 868 2.99 -22.55 9.72
N ALA A 869 2.27 -23.11 10.70
CA ALA A 869 2.17 -24.56 10.94
C ALA A 869 0.72 -25.01 10.79
N LYS A 870 0.46 -26.19 10.19
CA LYS A 870 -0.92 -26.74 10.21
C LYS A 870 -1.28 -27.42 11.53
N ALA A 871 -0.30 -27.87 12.31
CA ALA A 871 -0.51 -28.45 13.64
C ALA A 871 -0.26 -27.40 14.74
N ALA A 872 0.89 -27.40 15.40
CA ALA A 872 1.15 -26.54 16.56
C ALA A 872 2.43 -25.71 16.44
N GLY A 873 2.47 -24.56 17.11
CA GLY A 873 3.65 -23.70 17.18
C GLY A 873 3.94 -23.04 15.84
N GLY A 874 3.17 -22.02 15.48
CA GLY A 874 3.32 -21.35 14.18
C GLY A 874 4.72 -20.77 14.03
N GLY A 875 5.20 -20.09 15.08
CA GLY A 875 6.59 -19.65 15.19
C GLY A 875 7.48 -20.78 15.68
N ILE A 876 7.25 -21.22 16.92
CA ILE A 876 8.10 -22.22 17.59
C ILE A 876 7.23 -23.36 18.15
N TYR A 877 7.64 -24.59 17.88
CA TYR A 877 7.28 -25.75 18.68
C TYR A 877 8.49 -26.16 19.52
N SER A 878 8.37 -26.17 20.85
CA SER A 878 9.48 -26.51 21.76
C SER A 878 9.18 -27.70 22.66
N THR A 879 10.10 -28.65 22.70
CA THR A 879 10.14 -29.80 23.61
C THR A 879 11.54 -29.98 24.17
N PHE A 880 11.72 -29.99 25.50
CA PHE A 880 13.01 -29.97 26.18
C PHE A 880 13.94 -28.84 25.70
N GLY A 881 13.38 -27.71 25.27
CA GLY A 881 14.11 -26.63 24.61
C GLY A 881 14.29 -25.39 25.49
N LEU A 882 15.31 -24.59 25.17
CA LEU A 882 15.44 -23.22 25.68
C LEU A 882 14.97 -22.25 24.60
N VAL A 883 13.95 -21.46 24.91
CA VAL A 883 13.42 -20.40 24.05
C VAL A 883 13.63 -19.07 24.78
N ASP A 884 14.66 -18.34 24.39
CA ASP A 884 15.12 -17.16 25.12
C ASP A 884 15.32 -15.94 24.22
N GLU A 885 14.89 -14.76 24.66
CA GLU A 885 15.18 -13.49 23.97
C GLU A 885 14.72 -13.45 22.49
N ASN A 886 13.70 -14.21 22.11
CA ASN A 886 13.18 -14.22 20.74
C ASN A 886 12.03 -13.20 20.55
N GLU A 887 11.94 -12.68 19.34
CA GLU A 887 10.77 -11.95 18.84
C GLU A 887 9.92 -12.89 17.99
N VAL A 888 8.76 -13.32 18.52
CA VAL A 888 7.86 -14.28 17.89
C VAL A 888 6.56 -13.58 17.49
N THR A 889 6.47 -13.16 16.23
CA THR A 889 5.37 -12.30 15.76
C THR A 889 4.63 -12.81 14.53
N ARG A 890 3.34 -12.48 14.42
CA ARG A 890 2.53 -12.73 13.21
C ARG A 890 2.53 -14.19 12.72
N ASN A 891 2.83 -15.15 13.58
CA ASN A 891 2.84 -16.56 13.22
C ASN A 891 1.46 -17.18 13.37
N GLN A 892 1.20 -18.26 12.63
CA GLN A 892 -0.10 -18.92 12.60
C GLN A 892 0.01 -20.44 12.80
N ALA A 893 -0.83 -21.01 13.67
CA ALA A 893 -0.99 -22.45 13.80
C ALA A 893 -2.42 -22.86 14.17
N ARG A 894 -2.73 -24.16 14.16
CA ARG A 894 -3.96 -24.65 14.80
C ARG A 894 -3.93 -24.34 16.29
N GLU A 895 -2.79 -24.56 16.93
CA GLU A 895 -2.58 -24.53 18.37
C GLU A 895 -1.29 -23.78 18.71
N GLY A 896 -1.32 -22.82 19.63
CA GLY A 896 -0.13 -22.03 19.96
C GLY A 896 0.40 -21.24 18.75
N GLY A 897 -0.36 -20.24 18.29
CA GLY A 897 -0.04 -19.51 17.07
C GLY A 897 1.39 -18.97 17.04
N GLY A 898 1.86 -18.40 18.16
CA GLY A 898 3.25 -18.01 18.34
C GLY A 898 4.11 -19.19 18.78
N ILE A 899 3.91 -19.63 20.03
CA ILE A 899 4.67 -20.70 20.66
C ILE A 899 3.74 -21.81 21.11
N PHE A 900 4.03 -23.04 20.69
CA PHE A 900 3.56 -24.22 21.36
C PHE A 900 4.71 -24.85 22.14
N THR A 901 4.44 -25.26 23.36
CA THR A 901 5.43 -25.95 24.16
C THR A 901 4.87 -27.17 24.86
N GLU A 902 5.73 -28.18 24.93
CA GLU A 902 5.56 -29.34 25.78
C GLU A 902 6.87 -29.69 26.49
N HIS A 903 6.77 -30.62 27.45
CA HIS A 903 7.88 -31.30 28.12
C HIS A 903 9.12 -30.42 28.42
N ASN A 904 9.27 -29.89 29.64
CA ASN A 904 10.53 -29.30 30.16
C ASN A 904 11.17 -28.23 29.27
N SER A 905 10.37 -27.40 28.61
CA SER A 905 10.91 -26.24 27.92
C SER A 905 10.91 -25.04 28.86
N SER A 906 11.96 -24.21 28.75
CA SER A 906 12.05 -22.92 29.44
C SER A 906 11.87 -21.79 28.43
N ILE A 907 10.95 -20.88 28.73
CA ILE A 907 10.56 -19.79 27.84
C ILE A 907 10.79 -18.49 28.58
N THR A 908 11.83 -17.77 28.22
CA THR A 908 12.26 -16.57 28.96
C THR A 908 12.52 -15.37 28.06
N ARG A 909 12.19 -14.18 28.55
CA ARG A 909 12.56 -12.92 27.89
C ARG A 909 12.09 -12.77 26.43
N ASN A 910 11.02 -13.46 26.03
CA ASN A 910 10.51 -13.39 24.66
C ASN A 910 9.45 -12.30 24.50
N TYR A 911 9.38 -11.73 23.31
CA TYR A 911 8.23 -10.93 22.83
C TYR A 911 7.36 -11.79 21.92
N ILE A 912 6.09 -11.99 22.27
CA ILE A 912 5.16 -12.90 21.61
C ILE A 912 3.91 -12.10 21.21
N GLY A 913 3.93 -11.61 19.97
CA GLY A 913 3.01 -10.55 19.52
C GLY A 913 2.22 -10.88 18.26
N SER A 914 0.93 -10.54 18.21
CA SER A 914 0.15 -10.59 16.95
C SER A 914 0.06 -11.97 16.27
N ASN A 915 0.24 -13.05 17.01
CA ASN A 915 0.14 -14.41 16.49
C ASN A 915 -1.32 -14.91 16.48
N ILE A 916 -1.62 -15.90 15.63
CA ILE A 916 -2.97 -16.39 15.36
C ILE A 916 -3.05 -17.89 15.61
N ALA A 917 -3.98 -18.30 16.48
CA ALA A 917 -4.40 -19.71 16.59
C ALA A 917 -5.73 -19.93 15.87
N LEU A 918 -5.81 -21.00 15.07
CA LEU A 918 -7.02 -21.40 14.34
C LEU A 918 -7.96 -22.30 15.15
N SER A 919 -7.58 -22.65 16.39
CA SER A 919 -8.42 -23.32 17.37
C SER A 919 -8.63 -22.46 18.62
N GLN A 920 -9.30 -23.02 19.62
CA GLN A 920 -9.52 -22.38 20.92
C GLN A 920 -8.27 -22.34 21.82
N PHE A 921 -7.19 -23.04 21.42
CA PHE A 921 -6.00 -23.23 22.24
C PHE A 921 -4.91 -22.21 21.90
N GLY A 922 -4.97 -21.06 22.57
CA GLY A 922 -3.89 -20.06 22.72
C GLY A 922 -3.37 -19.41 21.44
N GLY A 923 -3.83 -18.20 21.13
CA GLY A 923 -3.31 -17.39 20.01
C GLY A 923 -1.81 -17.09 20.10
N GLY A 924 -1.33 -16.69 21.27
CA GLY A 924 0.07 -16.39 21.53
C GLY A 924 0.85 -17.61 21.96
N VAL A 925 0.45 -18.22 23.08
CA VAL A 925 1.16 -19.37 23.67
C VAL A 925 0.19 -20.47 24.07
N PHE A 926 0.53 -21.71 23.73
CA PHE A 926 -0.09 -22.88 24.32
C PHE A 926 0.96 -23.76 25.00
N ILE A 927 0.78 -23.96 26.29
CA ILE A 927 1.57 -24.82 27.15
C ILE A 927 0.80 -26.12 27.39
N ASN A 928 1.37 -27.25 26.96
CA ASN A 928 0.77 -28.57 27.07
C ASN A 928 1.71 -29.55 27.79
N PHE A 929 1.28 -30.13 28.90
CA PHE A 929 2.15 -30.93 29.78
C PHE A 929 1.53 -32.27 30.17
N TRP A 930 2.26 -33.35 29.90
CA TRP A 930 1.89 -34.73 30.26
C TRP A 930 2.94 -35.32 31.22
N GLY A 931 2.81 -35.07 32.53
CA GLY A 931 3.51 -35.82 33.58
C GLY A 931 4.77 -35.18 34.20
N THR A 932 5.03 -35.58 35.45
CA THR A 932 5.96 -35.01 36.45
C THR A 932 7.43 -34.95 36.00
N SER A 933 7.95 -33.76 35.72
CA SER A 933 9.39 -33.53 35.50
C SER A 933 10.11 -33.06 36.78
N ILE A 934 11.45 -33.05 36.73
CA ILE A 934 12.34 -32.89 37.87
C ILE A 934 13.25 -31.65 37.78
N GLU A 935 13.42 -30.96 36.63
CA GLU A 935 14.23 -29.71 36.49
C GLU A 935 13.80 -28.79 35.29
N ASN A 936 13.99 -27.47 35.47
CA ASN A 936 13.75 -26.27 34.61
C ASN A 936 12.46 -26.18 33.75
N GLU A 937 11.44 -25.53 34.33
CA GLU A 937 10.07 -25.35 33.83
C GLU A 937 9.61 -23.90 34.05
N VAL A 938 10.27 -22.91 33.43
CA VAL A 938 9.95 -21.49 33.67
C VAL A 938 9.31 -20.83 32.45
N PHE A 939 8.28 -20.02 32.69
CA PHE A 939 7.76 -19.01 31.78
C PHE A 939 7.86 -17.67 32.47
N THR A 940 8.95 -16.93 32.22
CA THR A 940 9.24 -15.70 32.96
C THR A 940 9.79 -14.58 32.09
N ARG A 941 9.42 -13.34 32.43
CA ARG A 941 9.84 -12.12 31.71
C ARG A 941 9.40 -12.10 30.25
N ASN A 942 8.33 -12.80 29.88
CA ASN A 942 7.80 -12.73 28.53
C ASN A 942 6.75 -11.62 28.40
N THR A 943 6.61 -11.06 27.21
CA THR A 943 5.46 -10.22 26.84
C THR A 943 4.61 -10.93 25.81
N VAL A 944 3.32 -11.14 26.13
CA VAL A 944 2.34 -11.81 25.27
C VAL A 944 1.22 -10.81 24.98
N THR A 945 1.16 -10.27 23.77
CA THR A 945 0.22 -9.19 23.43
C THR A 945 -0.31 -9.23 22.01
N ALA A 946 -1.48 -8.63 21.77
CA ALA A 946 -2.13 -8.52 20.46
C ALA A 946 -2.38 -9.85 19.73
N ASN A 947 -2.27 -10.99 20.41
CA ASN A 947 -2.48 -12.29 19.81
C ASN A 947 -3.98 -12.63 19.71
N ARG A 948 -4.34 -13.47 18.75
CA ARG A 948 -5.72 -13.77 18.39
C ARG A 948 -6.01 -15.27 18.38
N GLY A 949 -7.08 -15.67 19.06
CA GLY A 949 -7.67 -17.01 18.95
C GLY A 949 -8.63 -17.11 17.75
N ARG A 950 -9.17 -18.30 17.49
CA ARG A 950 -10.05 -18.56 16.32
C ARG A 950 -11.23 -17.58 16.24
N SER A 951 -11.86 -17.28 17.36
CA SER A 951 -12.93 -16.29 17.50
C SER A 951 -12.58 -15.24 18.56
N ALA A 952 -13.34 -14.14 18.59
CA ALA A 952 -13.14 -13.08 19.58
C ALA A 952 -13.31 -13.54 21.05
N LYS A 953 -13.91 -14.72 21.27
CA LYS A 953 -14.11 -15.32 22.59
C LYS A 953 -13.04 -16.37 22.94
N ASP A 954 -12.31 -16.87 21.95
CA ASP A 954 -11.26 -17.86 22.17
C ASP A 954 -10.02 -17.20 22.74
N ASN A 955 -9.28 -17.95 23.57
CA ASN A 955 -8.10 -17.46 24.25
C ASN A 955 -7.00 -17.06 23.25
N GLY A 956 -6.80 -15.75 23.09
CA GLY A 956 -5.73 -15.18 22.31
C GLY A 956 -4.40 -15.16 23.07
N GLY A 957 -4.42 -15.10 24.40
CA GLY A 957 -3.21 -14.98 25.22
C GLY A 957 -2.49 -16.31 25.45
N VAL A 958 -2.40 -16.72 26.72
CA VAL A 958 -1.70 -17.93 27.16
C VAL A 958 -2.71 -19.01 27.55
N TYR A 959 -2.64 -20.18 26.93
CA TYR A 959 -3.41 -21.36 27.32
C TYR A 959 -2.50 -22.33 28.08
N VAL A 960 -2.93 -22.83 29.23
CA VAL A 960 -2.13 -23.76 30.04
C VAL A 960 -2.89 -25.07 30.32
N LEU A 961 -2.26 -26.19 29.98
CA LEU A 961 -2.55 -27.54 30.47
C LEU A 961 -1.28 -28.09 31.11
N GLY A 962 -1.15 -27.96 32.42
CA GLY A 962 0.06 -28.31 33.15
C GLY A 962 0.44 -27.32 34.24
N TYR A 963 1.63 -27.55 34.80
CA TYR A 963 2.25 -26.70 35.82
C TYR A 963 3.64 -26.28 35.38
N LEU A 964 3.98 -25.03 35.65
CA LEU A 964 5.30 -24.45 35.50
C LEU A 964 5.38 -23.17 36.35
N VAL A 965 6.58 -22.64 36.53
CA VAL A 965 6.77 -21.34 37.20
C VAL A 965 6.37 -20.23 36.23
N PHE A 966 5.24 -19.58 36.48
CA PHE A 966 4.73 -18.47 35.69
C PHE A 966 4.83 -17.16 36.47
N GLU A 967 5.92 -16.41 36.26
CA GLU A 967 6.17 -15.20 37.04
C GLU A 967 6.78 -14.06 36.22
N ASN A 968 6.50 -12.82 36.60
CA ASN A 968 7.12 -11.62 36.01
C ASN A 968 6.82 -11.46 34.51
N ASN A 969 5.61 -11.83 34.05
CA ASN A 969 5.22 -11.72 32.64
C ASN A 969 4.27 -10.55 32.40
N ASN A 970 4.26 -10.04 31.17
CA ASN A 970 3.26 -9.08 30.70
C ASN A 970 2.30 -9.80 29.75
N VAL A 971 1.02 -9.90 30.09
CA VAL A 971 0.01 -10.58 29.27
C VAL A 971 -1.21 -9.68 29.14
N TYR A 972 -1.34 -8.99 28.01
CA TYR A 972 -2.38 -7.98 27.84
C TYR A 972 -2.74 -7.76 26.37
N GLY A 973 -3.93 -7.25 26.10
CA GLY A 973 -4.35 -6.85 24.74
C GLY A 973 -4.55 -8.00 23.76
N ASN A 974 -4.61 -9.25 24.22
CA ASN A 974 -4.96 -10.40 23.39
C ASN A 974 -6.49 -10.53 23.24
N SER A 975 -6.97 -11.19 22.18
CA SER A 975 -8.40 -11.48 22.02
C SER A 975 -8.89 -12.48 23.06
N GLY A 976 -10.18 -12.47 23.41
CA GLY A 976 -10.74 -13.39 24.40
C GLY A 976 -10.09 -13.19 25.77
N SER A 977 -9.65 -14.28 26.40
CA SER A 977 -8.90 -14.22 27.66
C SER A 977 -7.42 -13.93 27.45
N GLN A 978 -6.80 -13.32 28.47
CA GLN A 978 -5.35 -13.15 28.55
C GLN A 978 -4.69 -14.44 29.05
N PHE A 979 -5.37 -15.15 29.94
CA PHE A 979 -4.93 -16.43 30.48
C PHE A 979 -6.10 -17.40 30.55
N TYR A 980 -5.87 -18.65 30.14
CA TYR A 980 -6.85 -19.72 30.27
C TYR A 980 -6.21 -20.89 30.99
N ASN A 981 -6.75 -21.23 32.17
CA ASN A 981 -6.32 -22.41 32.91
C ASN A 981 -7.17 -23.63 32.53
N GLY A 982 -6.66 -24.45 31.61
CA GLY A 982 -7.34 -25.67 31.17
C GLY A 982 -7.13 -26.88 32.08
N ASN A 983 -6.40 -26.74 33.19
CA ASN A 983 -6.25 -27.80 34.17
C ASN A 983 -7.61 -28.17 34.80
N SER A 984 -7.77 -29.40 35.31
CA SER A 984 -9.01 -29.81 35.98
C SER A 984 -9.19 -29.15 37.36
N ALA A 985 -10.43 -29.05 37.84
CA ALA A 985 -10.76 -28.50 39.15
C ALA A 985 -10.13 -29.23 40.34
N ASP A 986 -9.79 -30.52 40.18
CA ASP A 986 -9.10 -31.32 41.21
C ASP A 986 -7.60 -30.98 41.33
N SER A 987 -7.08 -30.15 40.43
CA SER A 987 -5.67 -29.78 40.38
C SER A 987 -5.37 -28.62 41.35
N SER A 988 -4.11 -28.49 41.77
CA SER A 988 -3.70 -27.41 42.69
C SER A 988 -3.91 -26.02 42.04
N PRO A 989 -4.19 -24.95 42.80
CA PRO A 989 -4.31 -23.63 42.21
C PRO A 989 -3.05 -23.22 41.42
N PHE A 990 -3.22 -22.77 40.17
CA PHE A 990 -2.13 -22.27 39.34
C PHE A 990 -1.80 -20.84 39.74
N THR A 991 -0.52 -20.54 40.02
CA THR A 991 -0.11 -19.22 40.52
C THR A 991 0.59 -18.42 39.43
N THR A 992 0.20 -17.15 39.25
CA THR A 992 0.75 -16.22 38.24
C THR A 992 1.30 -14.94 38.88
N SER A 993 2.34 -15.09 39.71
CA SER A 993 2.88 -14.00 40.54
C SER A 993 3.61 -12.92 39.75
N ASN A 994 3.44 -11.67 40.17
CA ASN A 994 4.12 -10.49 39.62
C ASN A 994 3.87 -10.31 38.11
N CYS A 995 2.69 -10.66 37.62
CA CYS A 995 2.33 -10.47 36.22
C CYS A 995 1.57 -9.15 36.01
N TYR A 996 1.78 -8.50 34.87
CA TYR A 996 1.00 -7.35 34.41
C TYR A 996 -0.06 -7.81 33.40
N TRP A 997 -1.33 -7.48 33.67
CA TRP A 997 -2.48 -7.96 32.90
C TRP A 997 -3.15 -6.88 32.02
N GLY A 998 -2.58 -5.68 31.95
CA GLY A 998 -3.22 -4.54 31.26
C GLY A 998 -4.15 -3.71 32.14
N SER A 999 -4.26 -4.01 33.43
CA SER A 999 -5.08 -3.28 34.41
C SER A 999 -4.47 -3.39 35.80
N SER A 1000 -4.77 -2.41 36.66
CA SER A 1000 -4.46 -2.44 38.10
C SER A 1000 -5.70 -2.72 38.97
N ASP A 1001 -6.87 -2.95 38.35
CA ASP A 1001 -8.11 -3.31 39.04
C ASP A 1001 -8.27 -4.84 39.08
N GLY A 1002 -8.17 -5.43 40.28
CA GLY A 1002 -8.29 -6.88 40.48
C GLY A 1002 -9.60 -7.47 39.94
N GLY A 1003 -10.70 -6.71 39.96
CA GLY A 1003 -11.97 -7.15 39.37
C GLY A 1003 -11.91 -7.23 37.84
N ALA A 1004 -11.25 -6.28 37.19
CA ALA A 1004 -11.01 -6.32 35.75
C ALA A 1004 -10.03 -7.44 35.35
N ILE A 1005 -8.98 -7.66 36.14
CA ILE A 1005 -8.01 -8.74 35.91
C ILE A 1005 -8.68 -10.11 36.04
N SER A 1006 -9.55 -10.30 37.04
CA SER A 1006 -10.30 -11.54 37.21
C SER A 1006 -11.14 -11.87 35.98
N ARG A 1007 -11.73 -10.88 35.28
CA ARG A 1007 -12.49 -11.10 34.04
C ARG A 1007 -11.62 -11.40 32.81
N MET A 1008 -10.31 -11.17 32.89
CA MET A 1008 -9.34 -11.44 31.83
C MET A 1008 -8.75 -12.85 31.91
N ILE A 1009 -8.97 -13.53 33.04
CA ILE A 1009 -8.48 -14.88 33.34
C ILE A 1009 -9.70 -15.80 33.31
N VAL A 1010 -9.59 -16.95 32.65
CA VAL A 1010 -10.62 -18.00 32.69
C VAL A 1010 -10.14 -19.13 33.59
N ASP A 1011 -10.87 -19.36 34.68
CA ASP A 1011 -10.54 -20.37 35.71
C ASP A 1011 -11.80 -20.99 36.36
N ALA A 1012 -11.62 -21.62 37.53
CA ALA A 1012 -12.71 -22.23 38.32
C ALA A 1012 -13.88 -21.31 38.69
N ASP A 1013 -13.71 -19.98 38.69
CA ASP A 1013 -14.80 -19.02 38.93
C ASP A 1013 -15.72 -18.88 37.71
N ASP A 1014 -15.19 -19.09 36.50
CA ASP A 1014 -15.94 -19.04 35.24
C ASP A 1014 -16.56 -20.41 34.89
N ASP A 1015 -15.80 -21.49 35.09
CA ASP A 1015 -16.25 -22.87 34.88
C ASP A 1015 -15.73 -23.78 36.02
N PRO A 1016 -16.62 -24.32 36.88
CA PRO A 1016 -16.26 -25.19 38.00
C PRO A 1016 -15.51 -26.48 37.62
N ALA A 1017 -15.42 -26.84 36.34
CA ALA A 1017 -14.61 -27.97 35.86
C ALA A 1017 -13.12 -27.62 35.74
N LEU A 1018 -12.76 -26.33 35.73
CA LEU A 1018 -11.40 -25.83 35.57
C LEU A 1018 -10.68 -25.62 36.91
N GLY A 1019 -9.35 -25.63 36.87
CA GLY A 1019 -8.49 -25.34 38.01
C GLY A 1019 -8.48 -23.84 38.37
N LYS A 1020 -8.32 -23.52 39.65
CA LYS A 1020 -8.28 -22.12 40.13
C LYS A 1020 -6.98 -21.41 39.75
N VAL A 1021 -7.04 -20.11 39.44
CA VAL A 1021 -5.86 -19.25 39.25
C VAL A 1021 -5.73 -18.26 40.42
N THR A 1022 -4.51 -18.14 40.96
CA THR A 1022 -4.13 -17.10 41.92
C THR A 1022 -3.20 -16.12 41.23
N PHE A 1023 -3.67 -14.89 41.00
CA PHE A 1023 -2.93 -13.86 40.26
C PHE A 1023 -2.40 -12.72 41.15
N GLU A 1024 -2.60 -12.80 42.47
CA GLU A 1024 -2.01 -11.85 43.43
C GLU A 1024 -0.66 -12.36 43.97
N PRO A 1025 0.37 -11.51 44.06
CA PRO A 1025 0.38 -10.11 43.66
C PRO A 1025 0.45 -9.93 42.12
N PHE A 1026 -0.32 -8.98 41.57
CA PHE A 1026 -0.20 -8.51 40.18
C PHE A 1026 0.48 -7.14 40.14
N LEU A 1027 0.98 -6.74 38.96
CA LEU A 1027 1.68 -5.48 38.76
C LEU A 1027 0.76 -4.39 38.18
N ASP A 1028 1.05 -3.14 38.53
CA ASP A 1028 0.36 -1.95 38.01
C ASP A 1028 0.89 -1.45 36.66
N LYS A 1029 2.07 -1.96 36.26
CA LYS A 1029 2.75 -1.62 35.01
C LYS A 1029 3.55 -2.80 34.47
N PRO A 1030 3.86 -2.83 33.15
CA PRO A 1030 4.68 -3.88 32.56
C PRO A 1030 6.07 -4.04 33.23
N VAL A 1031 6.52 -5.28 33.36
CA VAL A 1031 7.90 -5.66 33.71
C VAL A 1031 8.81 -5.35 32.53
N LYS A 1032 9.98 -4.77 32.80
CA LYS A 1032 11.04 -4.64 31.78
C LYS A 1032 11.68 -6.00 31.52
N ILE A 1033 11.78 -6.36 30.25
CA ILE A 1033 12.25 -7.69 29.82
C ILE A 1033 13.78 -7.79 29.74
N ASN A 1034 14.48 -6.63 29.69
CA ASN A 1034 15.95 -6.54 29.58
C ASN A 1034 16.73 -7.39 30.58
#